data_AF-A0A960EHE3-F1
#
_entry.id   AF-A0A960EHE3-F1
#
_cell.length_a   1.000
_cell.length_b   1.000
_cell.length_c   1.000
_cell.angle_alpha   90.00
_cell.angle_beta   90.00
_cell.angle_gamma   90.00
#
_symmetry.space_group_name_H-M   'P 1'
#
loop_
_entity.id
_entity.type
_entity.pdbx_description
1 polymer ?
#
loop_
_entity_poly.entity_id
_entity_poly.type
_entity_poly.pdbx_seq_one_letter_code
_entity_poly.pdbx_strand_id
1 'polypeptide(L)'
;PVDFSGEVFPALLEAGKPLYGAVAEGYWEDVGTLDSYVTAHKDVMDGRVEVDVPGFEFGQGVWIGEGAEVHPDATIDGFAIIGENSRVEAGARIGDYTVLGSNVRVRGDADLERAVVHDNAYLGEGVRLNGAVVGRATDLRKGARCDDGSVIGDECFIGDGAHVAADVKIYPFKTVEAGAVINSSIIWESKGARSLFGRDGVRGLANVDISPELAARVAMAFATTLKKDATVITSRDSSRSARMLKRAFMAGLNASGINVLDLEVATVPVTRFLTRQPSAAAGVTIRLVEGDPQSVMIRFFDRDGIDITENTQRKIERLFGREDFRRVLAGEIGDIGFPPRALEHYTAALGDTVDLDVVRQAGFKLVIDYAYGATAFVMPNVLAKLGAEVLGVNPYASTRQAIASDRDGAIEQVSALVLASGAQLGALVDPDGEHLTLVDETGTALTDDEARLAFVSLVSGHLVGDRIAVPVNVADAAAELAGRHGVDIKHTKTSTAALMAAASDPGVGFAASGDGGYILPGFLPAYDAGAALVKLLELLALEDTTLSAVRESLPRTHLAHETVVTPWEQKGLVMRTLVELSKDRRLELIDGVKVLHDDGWVLALPDPEEPVTHIWAEGADGPSARSLAQEYVRRIRQTLR
;
A
#
# COMPACT_ATOMS: atom_id res chain seq x y z
N PRO A 1 3.26 -7.07 -36.52
CA PRO A 1 4.26 -6.26 -37.26
C PRO A 1 5.41 -7.19 -37.70
N VAL A 2 5.82 -7.13 -38.97
CA VAL A 2 6.99 -7.87 -39.47
C VAL A 2 8.12 -6.89 -39.73
N ASP A 3 9.34 -7.24 -39.36
CA ASP A 3 10.52 -6.42 -39.65
C ASP A 3 10.94 -6.64 -41.11
N PHE A 4 10.93 -5.56 -41.90
CA PHE A 4 11.30 -5.65 -43.31
C PHE A 4 12.75 -6.09 -43.50
N SER A 5 13.65 -5.61 -42.64
CA SER A 5 15.07 -5.91 -42.71
C SER A 5 15.40 -7.31 -42.20
N GLY A 6 14.79 -7.71 -41.09
CA GLY A 6 15.07 -8.98 -40.40
C GLY A 6 14.25 -10.18 -40.88
N GLU A 7 13.04 -9.97 -41.40
CA GLU A 7 12.10 -11.06 -41.72
C GLU A 7 11.68 -11.05 -43.19
N VAL A 8 11.28 -9.89 -43.72
CA VAL A 8 10.67 -9.82 -45.07
C VAL A 8 11.73 -9.96 -46.18
N PHE A 9 12.82 -9.19 -46.14
CA PHE A 9 13.86 -9.30 -47.18
C PHE A 9 14.55 -10.66 -47.18
N PRO A 10 14.93 -11.26 -46.04
CA PRO A 10 15.49 -12.62 -46.01
C PRO A 10 14.53 -13.67 -46.56
N ALA A 11 13.23 -13.63 -46.19
CA ALA A 11 12.24 -14.57 -46.70
C ALA A 11 11.99 -14.41 -48.21
N LEU A 12 12.00 -13.17 -48.73
CA LEU A 12 11.90 -12.91 -50.17
C LEU A 12 13.11 -13.44 -50.93
N LEU A 13 14.32 -13.30 -50.38
CA LEU A 13 15.55 -13.86 -50.94
C LEU A 13 15.54 -15.40 -50.92
N GLU A 14 15.15 -16.03 -49.81
CA GLU A 14 14.99 -17.49 -49.71
C GLU A 14 13.95 -18.04 -50.70
N ALA A 15 12.85 -17.30 -50.89
CA ALA A 15 11.81 -17.64 -51.85
C ALA A 15 12.20 -17.31 -53.32
N GLY A 16 13.43 -16.85 -53.57
CA GLY A 16 13.94 -16.51 -54.90
C GLY A 16 13.20 -15.35 -55.57
N LYS A 17 12.58 -14.47 -54.78
CA LYS A 17 11.86 -13.30 -55.30
C LYS A 17 12.87 -12.17 -55.61
N PRO A 18 12.68 -11.44 -56.71
CA PRO A 18 13.57 -10.34 -57.06
C PRO A 18 13.36 -9.14 -56.12
N LEU A 19 14.46 -8.56 -55.66
CA LEU A 19 14.49 -7.28 -54.93
C LEU A 19 15.07 -6.20 -55.85
N TYR A 20 14.41 -5.05 -55.90
CA TYR A 20 14.81 -3.91 -56.72
C TYR A 20 15.04 -2.70 -55.80
N GLY A 21 16.15 -1.99 -56.00
CA GLY A 21 16.41 -0.70 -55.35
C GLY A 21 16.16 0.44 -56.33
N ALA A 22 15.68 1.58 -55.82
CA ALA A 22 15.57 2.83 -56.56
C ALA A 22 16.28 3.93 -55.76
N VAL A 23 17.00 4.81 -56.44
CA VAL A 23 17.55 6.03 -55.82
C VAL A 23 16.46 7.08 -55.88
N ALA A 24 16.00 7.54 -54.72
CA ALA A 24 15.08 8.66 -54.62
C ALA A 24 15.87 9.96 -54.51
N GLU A 25 15.42 11.01 -55.19
CA GLU A 25 15.90 12.38 -55.03
C GLU A 25 14.95 13.13 -54.07
N GLY A 26 15.50 13.96 -53.18
CA GLY A 26 14.71 14.72 -52.20
C GLY A 26 15.22 14.55 -50.76
N TYR A 27 14.54 15.18 -49.81
CA TYR A 27 14.82 15.03 -48.38
C TYR A 27 14.39 13.65 -47.90
N TRP A 28 15.27 12.98 -47.17
CA TRP A 28 14.97 11.72 -46.49
C TRP A 28 15.70 11.70 -45.14
N GLU A 29 14.94 11.47 -44.07
CA GLU A 29 15.44 11.30 -42.71
C GLU A 29 14.73 10.10 -42.10
N ASP A 30 15.50 9.17 -41.52
CA ASP A 30 14.94 8.02 -40.81
C ASP A 30 14.56 8.44 -39.39
N VAL A 31 13.29 8.80 -39.22
CA VAL A 31 12.75 9.23 -37.92
C VAL A 31 12.54 8.01 -37.01
N GLY A 32 13.66 7.43 -36.56
CA GLY A 32 13.71 6.29 -35.63
C GLY A 32 14.15 6.68 -34.22
N THR A 33 14.60 7.93 -34.04
CA THR A 33 15.08 8.48 -32.75
C THR A 33 14.42 9.83 -32.46
N LEU A 34 14.50 10.27 -31.21
CA LEU A 34 13.98 11.57 -30.78
C LEU A 34 14.76 12.73 -31.40
N ASP A 35 16.07 12.61 -31.49
CA ASP A 35 16.93 13.60 -32.13
C ASP A 35 16.58 13.76 -33.62
N SER A 36 16.40 12.64 -34.35
CA SER A 36 15.93 12.68 -35.74
C SER A 36 14.52 13.27 -35.87
N TYR A 37 13.65 13.07 -34.87
CA TYR A 37 12.29 13.63 -34.86
C TYR A 37 12.29 15.15 -34.69
N VAL A 38 13.07 15.68 -33.73
CA VAL A 38 13.22 17.12 -33.51
C VAL A 38 13.96 17.76 -34.69
N THR A 39 14.97 17.09 -35.23
CA THR A 39 15.72 17.54 -36.42
C THR A 39 14.81 17.66 -37.63
N ALA A 40 13.89 16.71 -37.85
CA ALA A 40 12.91 16.80 -38.93
C ALA A 40 12.05 18.07 -38.81
N HIS A 41 11.57 18.43 -37.62
CA HIS A 41 10.79 19.66 -37.39
C HIS A 41 11.61 20.91 -37.72
N LYS A 42 12.87 20.93 -37.29
CA LYS A 42 13.81 22.00 -37.62
C LYS A 42 14.02 22.12 -39.12
N ASP A 43 14.24 21.01 -39.82
CA ASP A 43 14.48 21.01 -41.25
C ASP A 43 13.25 21.48 -42.05
N VAL A 44 12.02 21.26 -41.56
CA VAL A 44 10.84 21.87 -42.21
C VAL A 44 10.79 23.39 -41.99
N MET A 45 11.10 23.87 -40.78
CA MET A 45 11.15 25.31 -40.50
C MET A 45 12.29 26.02 -41.26
N ASP A 46 13.42 25.33 -41.48
CA ASP A 46 14.53 25.80 -42.31
C ASP A 46 14.23 25.72 -43.83
N GLY A 47 13.06 25.18 -44.23
CA GLY A 47 12.65 25.06 -45.63
C GLY A 47 13.41 24.02 -46.43
N ARG A 48 14.06 23.04 -45.76
CA ARG A 48 14.80 21.95 -46.41
C ARG A 48 13.88 20.81 -46.87
N VAL A 49 12.68 20.76 -46.31
CA VAL A 49 11.63 19.78 -46.64
C VAL A 49 10.47 20.52 -47.29
N GLU A 50 10.06 20.07 -48.48
CA GLU A 50 8.87 20.62 -49.15
C GLU A 50 7.60 20.06 -48.50
N VAL A 51 7.10 20.74 -47.48
CA VAL A 51 5.83 20.43 -46.80
C VAL A 51 4.98 21.69 -46.63
N ASP A 52 3.66 21.54 -46.77
CA ASP A 52 2.72 22.60 -46.45
C ASP A 52 2.56 22.72 -44.93
N VAL A 53 3.18 23.74 -44.34
CA VAL A 53 3.05 24.03 -42.91
C VAL A 53 1.67 24.67 -42.65
N PRO A 54 0.85 24.12 -41.74
CA PRO A 54 -0.46 24.67 -41.43
C PRO A 54 -0.38 26.10 -40.86
N GLY A 55 -1.33 26.95 -41.25
CA GLY A 55 -1.47 28.31 -40.73
C GLY A 55 -0.98 29.40 -41.69
N PHE A 56 -1.05 30.65 -41.22
CA PHE A 56 -0.59 31.83 -41.94
C PHE A 56 0.84 32.18 -41.51
N GLU A 57 1.73 32.38 -42.47
CA GLU A 57 3.08 32.85 -42.18
C GLU A 57 3.03 34.32 -41.71
N PHE A 58 3.58 34.58 -40.52
CA PHE A 58 3.62 35.89 -39.89
C PHE A 58 5.08 36.32 -39.68
N GLY A 59 5.61 37.14 -40.58
CA GLY A 59 7.03 37.47 -40.58
C GLY A 59 7.87 36.39 -41.26
N GLN A 60 9.14 36.25 -40.89
CA GLN A 60 10.04 35.26 -41.49
C GLN A 60 10.13 34.04 -40.56
N GLY A 61 9.59 32.89 -41.01
CA GLY A 61 9.77 31.63 -40.29
C GLY A 61 8.83 31.40 -39.10
N VAL A 62 7.74 32.16 -38.99
CA VAL A 62 6.71 31.96 -37.96
C VAL A 62 5.38 31.65 -38.62
N TRP A 63 4.72 30.58 -38.20
CA TRP A 63 3.40 30.18 -38.70
C TRP A 63 2.37 30.19 -37.58
N ILE A 64 1.21 30.79 -37.84
CA ILE A 64 0.11 30.93 -36.88
C ILE A 64 -1.14 30.29 -37.45
N GLY A 65 -1.63 29.25 -36.78
CA GLY A 65 -2.83 28.50 -37.14
C GLY A 65 -4.12 29.30 -36.97
N GLU A 66 -5.18 28.83 -37.62
CA GLU A 66 -6.51 29.44 -37.51
C GLU A 66 -7.00 29.43 -36.06
N GLY A 67 -7.54 30.56 -35.59
CA GLY A 67 -8.07 30.71 -34.23
C GLY A 67 -7.01 30.79 -33.12
N ALA A 68 -5.71 30.77 -33.45
CA ALA A 68 -4.67 30.95 -32.46
C ALA A 68 -4.63 32.40 -31.93
N GLU A 69 -4.45 32.56 -30.62
CA GLU A 69 -4.39 33.84 -29.93
C GLU A 69 -3.02 34.03 -29.27
N VAL A 70 -2.25 35.03 -29.70
CA VAL A 70 -0.97 35.41 -29.07
C VAL A 70 -1.13 36.79 -28.43
N HIS A 71 -0.87 36.88 -27.13
CA HIS A 71 -0.96 38.14 -26.39
C HIS A 71 0.12 39.14 -26.86
N PRO A 72 -0.16 40.46 -26.93
CA PRO A 72 0.83 41.47 -27.38
C PRO A 72 2.11 41.54 -26.57
N ASP A 73 2.05 41.16 -25.28
CA ASP A 73 3.20 41.12 -24.38
C ASP A 73 3.96 39.78 -24.42
N ALA A 74 3.55 38.83 -25.25
CA ALA A 74 4.31 37.60 -25.50
C ALA A 74 5.35 37.85 -26.59
N THR A 75 6.50 37.18 -26.51
CA THR A 75 7.56 37.28 -27.52
C THR A 75 7.68 35.99 -28.32
N ILE A 76 7.87 36.12 -29.63
CA ILE A 76 8.22 35.03 -30.53
C ILE A 76 9.59 35.36 -31.12
N ASP A 77 10.61 34.60 -30.75
CA ASP A 77 12.00 34.83 -31.12
C ASP A 77 12.49 33.68 -32.03
N GLY A 78 12.64 33.93 -33.33
CA GLY A 78 13.13 32.94 -34.28
C GLY A 78 12.02 32.16 -34.98
N PHE A 79 12.31 30.91 -35.36
CA PHE A 79 11.38 30.05 -36.07
C PHE A 79 10.35 29.44 -35.11
N ALA A 80 9.06 29.54 -35.43
CA ALA A 80 8.02 28.96 -34.58
C ALA A 80 6.77 28.55 -35.36
N ILE A 81 6.10 27.50 -34.89
CA ILE A 81 4.79 27.09 -35.41
C ILE A 81 3.81 27.08 -34.23
N ILE A 82 2.71 27.81 -34.36
CA ILE A 82 1.63 27.86 -33.37
C ILE A 82 0.38 27.26 -34.01
N GLY A 83 -0.03 26.08 -33.55
CA GLY A 83 -1.18 25.36 -34.08
C GLY A 83 -2.52 26.04 -33.83
N GLU A 84 -3.55 25.52 -34.47
CA GLU A 84 -4.91 26.07 -34.45
C GLU A 84 -5.48 26.15 -33.02
N ASN A 85 -6.23 27.21 -32.73
CA ASN A 85 -6.89 27.46 -31.44
C ASN A 85 -5.95 27.45 -30.21
N SER A 86 -4.64 27.52 -30.42
CA SER A 86 -3.66 27.61 -29.34
C SER A 86 -3.62 29.03 -28.77
N ARG A 87 -3.36 29.15 -27.47
CA ARG A 87 -3.36 30.44 -26.77
C ARG A 87 -2.06 30.67 -26.02
N VAL A 88 -1.39 31.78 -26.32
CA VAL A 88 -0.17 32.23 -25.66
C VAL A 88 -0.47 33.50 -24.86
N GLU A 89 -0.35 33.41 -23.53
CA GLU A 89 -0.66 34.50 -22.59
C GLU A 89 0.51 35.49 -22.41
N ALA A 90 0.26 36.61 -21.70
CA ALA A 90 1.22 37.70 -21.51
C ALA A 90 2.53 37.25 -20.85
N GLY A 91 3.67 37.76 -21.33
CA GLY A 91 5.00 37.48 -20.76
C GLY A 91 5.59 36.13 -21.15
N ALA A 92 4.85 35.26 -21.86
CA ALA A 92 5.40 34.03 -22.39
C ALA A 92 6.39 34.30 -23.53
N ARG A 93 7.48 33.53 -23.58
CA ARG A 93 8.49 33.53 -24.64
C ARG A 93 8.44 32.23 -25.42
N ILE A 94 8.21 32.36 -26.72
CA ILE A 94 8.31 31.27 -27.71
C ILE A 94 9.61 31.48 -28.47
N GLY A 95 10.64 30.76 -28.06
CA GLY A 95 11.98 30.81 -28.66
C GLY A 95 12.12 29.92 -29.90
N ASP A 96 13.33 29.95 -30.44
CA ASP A 96 13.67 29.40 -31.75
C ASP A 96 13.38 27.90 -31.87
N TYR A 97 12.92 27.50 -33.06
CA TYR A 97 12.51 26.14 -33.41
C TYR A 97 11.46 25.52 -32.46
N THR A 98 10.49 26.31 -32.00
CA THR A 98 9.40 25.83 -31.14
C THR A 98 8.15 25.53 -31.95
N VAL A 99 7.57 24.35 -31.72
CA VAL A 99 6.33 23.90 -32.36
C VAL A 99 5.28 23.64 -31.30
N LEU A 100 4.14 24.30 -31.42
CA LEU A 100 2.93 24.04 -30.63
C LEU A 100 1.89 23.43 -31.55
N GLY A 101 1.34 22.28 -31.14
CA GLY A 101 0.19 21.65 -31.79
C GLY A 101 -1.10 22.46 -31.60
N SER A 102 -2.23 21.84 -31.92
CA SER A 102 -3.53 22.51 -31.81
C SER A 102 -4.06 22.50 -30.37
N ASN A 103 -4.82 23.54 -30.00
CA ASN A 103 -5.42 23.72 -28.67
C ASN A 103 -4.43 23.74 -27.49
N VAL A 104 -3.17 24.10 -27.75
CA VAL A 104 -2.16 24.22 -26.69
C VAL A 104 -2.37 25.51 -25.93
N ARG A 105 -2.31 25.44 -24.60
CA ARG A 105 -2.44 26.64 -23.74
C ARG A 105 -1.14 26.92 -23.02
N VAL A 106 -0.49 28.02 -23.40
CA VAL A 106 0.73 28.53 -22.80
C VAL A 106 0.37 29.68 -21.87
N ARG A 107 0.55 29.49 -20.56
CA ARG A 107 0.28 30.52 -19.55
C ARG A 107 1.44 31.53 -19.45
N GLY A 108 1.22 32.60 -18.70
CA GLY A 108 2.19 33.70 -18.59
C GLY A 108 3.56 33.27 -18.05
N ASP A 109 4.58 34.02 -18.44
CA ASP A 109 5.99 33.84 -18.05
C ASP A 109 6.62 32.47 -18.39
N ALA A 110 5.94 31.65 -19.21
CA ALA A 110 6.53 30.41 -19.73
C ALA A 110 7.65 30.71 -20.74
N ASP A 111 8.70 29.89 -20.76
CA ASP A 111 9.86 30.04 -21.65
C ASP A 111 10.12 28.72 -22.38
N LEU A 112 9.83 28.71 -23.69
CA LEU A 112 9.90 27.52 -24.53
C LEU A 112 10.98 27.74 -25.60
N GLU A 113 11.94 26.84 -25.71
CA GLU A 113 13.00 26.94 -26.72
C GLU A 113 13.32 25.55 -27.26
N ARG A 114 13.40 25.41 -28.60
CA ARG A 114 13.60 24.12 -29.28
C ARG A 114 12.62 23.02 -28.82
N ALA A 115 11.40 23.39 -28.47
CA ALA A 115 10.41 22.48 -27.90
C ALA A 115 9.39 22.03 -28.94
N VAL A 116 8.99 20.77 -28.89
CA VAL A 116 7.89 20.23 -29.70
C VAL A 116 6.76 19.81 -28.76
N VAL A 117 5.66 20.55 -28.77
CA VAL A 117 4.52 20.35 -27.89
C VAL A 117 3.32 19.90 -28.73
N HIS A 118 2.80 18.72 -28.45
CA HIS A 118 1.67 18.14 -29.16
C HIS A 118 0.32 18.69 -28.68
N ASP A 119 -0.73 18.30 -29.40
CA ASP A 119 -2.09 18.84 -29.25
C ASP A 119 -2.66 18.74 -27.83
N ASN A 120 -3.47 19.73 -27.45
CA ASN A 120 -4.22 19.80 -26.19
C ASN A 120 -3.35 19.85 -24.92
N ALA A 121 -2.05 20.14 -25.03
CA ALA A 121 -1.19 20.29 -23.86
C ALA A 121 -1.47 21.61 -23.10
N TYR A 122 -1.32 21.57 -21.78
CA TYR A 122 -1.41 22.73 -20.90
C TYR A 122 -0.05 23.02 -20.28
N LEU A 123 0.49 24.23 -20.52
CA LEU A 123 1.74 24.69 -19.95
C LEU A 123 1.46 25.81 -18.96
N GLY A 124 1.61 25.51 -17.67
CA GLY A 124 1.38 26.41 -16.55
C GLY A 124 2.32 27.62 -16.50
N GLU A 125 2.03 28.54 -15.57
CA GLU A 125 2.82 29.78 -15.40
C GLU A 125 4.29 29.46 -15.09
N GLY A 126 5.23 30.11 -15.77
CA GLY A 126 6.66 29.93 -15.52
C GLY A 126 7.24 28.57 -15.93
N VAL A 127 6.50 27.75 -16.69
CA VAL A 127 7.02 26.49 -17.25
C VAL A 127 8.22 26.77 -18.15
N ARG A 128 9.25 25.92 -18.07
CA ARG A 128 10.46 26.04 -18.90
C ARG A 128 10.71 24.75 -19.69
N LEU A 129 10.66 24.85 -21.01
CA LEU A 129 11.00 23.77 -21.92
C LEU A 129 12.24 24.16 -22.71
N ASN A 130 13.28 23.33 -22.67
CA ASN A 130 14.48 23.52 -23.47
C ASN A 130 14.80 22.20 -24.18
N GLY A 131 14.62 22.14 -25.50
CA GLY A 131 14.92 20.93 -26.27
C GLY A 131 14.05 19.72 -25.91
N ALA A 132 12.84 19.95 -25.41
CA ALA A 132 11.95 18.91 -24.88
C ALA A 132 10.80 18.59 -25.82
N VAL A 133 10.35 17.33 -25.81
CA VAL A 133 9.15 16.88 -26.52
C VAL A 133 8.04 16.57 -25.53
N VAL A 134 6.87 17.20 -25.70
CA VAL A 134 5.70 17.04 -24.83
C VAL A 134 4.56 16.42 -25.64
N GLY A 135 4.09 15.25 -25.21
CA GLY A 135 3.01 14.50 -25.82
C GLY A 135 1.63 15.15 -25.66
N ARG A 136 0.63 14.55 -26.29
CA ARG A 136 -0.74 15.09 -26.33
C ARG A 136 -1.36 15.13 -24.95
N ALA A 137 -2.28 16.07 -24.73
CA ALA A 137 -3.11 16.15 -23.52
C ALA A 137 -2.30 16.08 -22.20
N THR A 138 -1.09 16.62 -22.23
CA THR A 138 -0.16 16.59 -21.11
C THR A 138 -0.19 17.91 -20.35
N ASP A 139 -0.25 17.82 -19.03
CA ASP A 139 -0.32 18.97 -18.12
C ASP A 139 1.03 19.21 -17.45
N LEU A 140 1.68 20.31 -17.78
CA LEU A 140 2.83 20.83 -17.04
C LEU A 140 2.37 21.95 -16.12
N ARG A 141 2.52 21.75 -14.81
CA ARG A 141 2.03 22.69 -13.80
C ARG A 141 3.07 23.77 -13.49
N LYS A 142 2.76 24.67 -12.55
CA LYS A 142 3.48 25.95 -12.38
C LYS A 142 4.97 25.70 -12.13
N GLY A 143 5.84 26.36 -12.91
CA GLY A 143 7.28 26.26 -12.76
C GLY A 143 7.90 24.89 -13.07
N ALA A 144 7.17 23.97 -13.71
CA ALA A 144 7.74 22.71 -14.17
C ALA A 144 8.85 22.96 -15.21
N ARG A 145 9.91 22.15 -15.17
CA ARG A 145 11.09 22.31 -16.00
C ARG A 145 11.46 21.01 -16.70
N CYS A 146 11.69 21.07 -18.00
CA CYS A 146 12.14 19.95 -18.81
C CYS A 146 13.39 20.37 -19.59
N ASP A 147 14.49 19.64 -19.38
CA ASP A 147 15.78 19.91 -20.00
C ASP A 147 15.94 19.19 -21.36
N ASP A 148 17.07 19.45 -22.02
CA ASP A 148 17.37 19.02 -23.39
C ASP A 148 17.27 17.50 -23.57
N GLY A 149 16.64 17.05 -24.66
CA GLY A 149 16.45 15.63 -24.96
C GLY A 149 15.38 14.93 -24.11
N SER A 150 14.71 15.64 -23.18
CA SER A 150 13.64 15.05 -22.38
C SER A 150 12.35 14.85 -23.18
N VAL A 151 11.63 13.79 -22.86
CA VAL A 151 10.39 13.39 -23.54
C VAL A 151 9.34 13.06 -22.51
N ILE A 152 8.18 13.69 -22.67
CA ILE A 152 7.00 13.43 -21.87
C ILE A 152 5.96 12.83 -22.81
N GLY A 153 5.57 11.59 -22.57
CA GLY A 153 4.57 10.88 -23.37
C GLY A 153 3.17 11.45 -23.19
N ASP A 154 2.22 10.96 -23.99
CA ASP A 154 0.84 11.42 -23.97
C ASP A 154 0.16 11.28 -22.58
N GLU A 155 -0.76 12.18 -22.28
CA GLU A 155 -1.62 12.16 -21.08
C GLU A 155 -0.84 12.10 -19.75
N CYS A 156 0.31 12.77 -19.69
CA CYS A 156 1.08 12.88 -18.45
C CYS A 156 0.69 14.09 -17.61
N PHE A 157 0.95 14.01 -16.31
CA PHE A 157 0.80 15.12 -15.37
C PHE A 157 2.15 15.40 -14.70
N ILE A 158 2.69 16.59 -14.91
CA ILE A 158 3.95 17.05 -14.32
C ILE A 158 3.64 18.12 -13.28
N GLY A 159 3.82 17.79 -12.00
CA GLY A 159 3.45 18.63 -10.86
C GLY A 159 4.23 19.94 -10.72
N ASP A 160 3.76 20.82 -9.84
CA ASP A 160 4.34 22.15 -9.61
C ASP A 160 5.83 22.06 -9.27
N GLY A 161 6.67 22.82 -9.98
CA GLY A 161 8.12 22.87 -9.74
C GLY A 161 8.87 21.57 -9.99
N ALA A 162 8.24 20.56 -10.62
CA ALA A 162 8.93 19.32 -10.98
C ALA A 162 10.01 19.57 -12.05
N HIS A 163 11.10 18.82 -11.98
CA HIS A 163 12.24 18.92 -12.89
C HIS A 163 12.51 17.58 -13.57
N VAL A 164 12.35 17.54 -14.89
CA VAL A 164 12.72 16.43 -15.75
C VAL A 164 14.10 16.73 -16.34
N ALA A 165 15.10 15.97 -15.93
CA ALA A 165 16.48 16.14 -16.38
C ALA A 165 16.68 15.77 -17.85
N ALA A 166 17.85 16.09 -18.39
CA ALA A 166 18.21 15.81 -19.77
C ALA A 166 18.11 14.30 -20.11
N ASP A 167 17.72 13.99 -21.34
CA ASP A 167 17.58 12.63 -21.89
C ASP A 167 16.57 11.71 -21.15
N VAL A 168 15.77 12.25 -20.23
CA VAL A 168 14.77 11.49 -19.47
C VAL A 168 13.50 11.30 -20.28
N LYS A 169 13.02 10.05 -20.32
CA LYS A 169 11.78 9.68 -21.01
C LYS A 169 10.71 9.26 -20.02
N ILE A 170 9.63 10.01 -19.97
CA ILE A 170 8.42 9.67 -19.23
C ILE A 170 7.45 9.06 -20.23
N TYR A 171 7.09 7.79 -20.04
CA TYR A 171 6.12 7.12 -20.91
C TYR A 171 4.72 7.72 -20.76
N PRO A 172 3.76 7.41 -21.64
CA PRO A 172 2.40 7.92 -21.51
C PRO A 172 1.71 7.55 -20.18
N PHE A 173 0.72 8.35 -19.77
CA PHE A 173 -0.15 8.15 -18.59
C PHE A 173 0.58 8.16 -17.24
N LYS A 174 1.59 9.03 -17.08
CA LYS A 174 2.41 9.09 -15.86
C LYS A 174 2.18 10.35 -15.05
N THR A 175 2.31 10.24 -13.74
CA THR A 175 2.23 11.38 -12.82
C THR A 175 3.58 11.61 -12.16
N VAL A 176 4.14 12.80 -12.36
CA VAL A 176 5.31 13.29 -11.62
C VAL A 176 4.81 14.23 -10.52
N GLU A 177 5.17 13.93 -9.28
CA GLU A 177 4.77 14.71 -8.11
C GLU A 177 5.38 16.12 -8.10
N ALA A 178 4.73 17.05 -7.41
CA ALA A 178 5.23 18.41 -7.26
C ALA A 178 6.62 18.43 -6.59
N GLY A 179 7.54 19.21 -7.15
CA GLY A 179 8.93 19.33 -6.69
C GLY A 179 9.81 18.11 -6.93
N ALA A 180 9.32 17.06 -7.58
CA ALA A 180 10.12 15.87 -7.89
C ALA A 180 11.20 16.19 -8.92
N VAL A 181 12.40 15.63 -8.73
CA VAL A 181 13.51 15.70 -9.70
C VAL A 181 13.70 14.32 -10.31
N ILE A 182 13.38 14.19 -11.60
CA ILE A 182 13.44 12.93 -12.34
C ILE A 182 14.74 12.89 -13.11
N ASN A 183 15.66 12.02 -12.68
CA ASN A 183 16.98 11.81 -13.30
C ASN A 183 17.07 10.50 -14.10
N SER A 184 15.97 9.74 -14.19
CA SER A 184 15.90 8.47 -14.90
C SER A 184 14.53 8.29 -15.55
N SER A 185 14.50 7.70 -16.74
CA SER A 185 13.26 7.47 -17.49
C SER A 185 12.21 6.67 -16.71
N ILE A 186 10.96 7.14 -16.72
CA ILE A 186 9.80 6.50 -16.10
C ILE A 186 9.08 5.71 -17.19
N ILE A 187 9.45 4.44 -17.34
CA ILE A 187 8.96 3.58 -18.43
C ILE A 187 7.76 2.73 -17.96
N TRP A 188 7.88 2.11 -16.78
CA TRP A 188 6.89 1.14 -16.29
C TRP A 188 6.15 1.58 -15.03
N GLU A 189 6.77 2.39 -14.17
CA GLU A 189 6.19 2.86 -12.91
C GLU A 189 5.16 3.97 -13.15
N SER A 190 4.03 4.01 -12.44
CA SER A 190 3.04 5.11 -12.54
C SER A 190 3.44 6.35 -11.71
N LYS A 191 4.31 6.12 -10.70
CA LYS A 191 4.92 7.10 -9.78
C LYS A 191 6.34 6.63 -9.46
N GLY A 192 7.32 7.54 -9.41
CA GLY A 192 8.67 7.21 -8.94
C GLY A 192 8.68 6.98 -7.43
N ALA A 193 8.45 5.74 -6.97
CA ALA A 193 8.47 5.38 -5.56
C ALA A 193 9.91 5.13 -5.07
N ARG A 194 10.21 5.51 -3.81
CA ARG A 194 11.56 5.43 -3.21
C ARG A 194 11.95 4.01 -2.75
N SER A 195 10.99 3.09 -2.56
CA SER A 195 11.17 1.71 -2.08
C SER A 195 10.11 0.75 -2.66
N LEU A 196 10.43 -0.55 -2.74
CA LEU A 196 9.51 -1.59 -3.22
C LEU A 196 8.57 -2.07 -2.10
N PHE A 197 9.05 -2.09 -0.85
CA PHE A 197 8.24 -2.41 0.32
C PHE A 197 7.66 -1.13 0.96
N GLY A 198 6.37 -1.19 1.30
CA GLY A 198 5.71 -0.30 2.24
C GLY A 198 5.50 -0.98 3.60
N ARG A 199 4.55 -0.46 4.41
CA ARG A 199 4.27 -0.88 5.79
C ARG A 199 3.96 -2.38 5.92
N ASP A 200 3.09 -2.90 5.06
CA ASP A 200 2.56 -4.26 5.18
C ASP A 200 3.08 -5.22 4.08
N GLY A 201 3.87 -4.72 3.13
CA GLY A 201 4.40 -5.53 2.02
C GLY A 201 4.61 -4.73 0.74
N VAL A 202 4.57 -5.42 -0.40
CA VAL A 202 4.65 -4.79 -1.73
C VAL A 202 3.23 -4.46 -2.19
N ARG A 203 2.91 -3.17 -2.32
CA ARG A 203 1.56 -2.66 -2.65
C ARG A 203 1.58 -1.83 -3.93
N GLY A 204 0.49 -1.88 -4.68
CA GLY A 204 0.23 -0.95 -5.79
C GLY A 204 -1.00 -1.34 -6.60
N LEU A 205 -1.35 -0.51 -7.58
CA LEU A 205 -2.46 -0.77 -8.50
C LEU A 205 -2.24 -2.07 -9.27
N ALA A 206 -3.24 -2.95 -9.27
CA ALA A 206 -3.18 -4.21 -10.00
C ALA A 206 -3.06 -3.96 -11.51
N ASN A 207 -2.15 -4.69 -12.18
CA ASN A 207 -1.81 -4.52 -13.61
C ASN A 207 -1.19 -3.18 -14.01
N VAL A 208 -0.94 -2.27 -13.06
CA VAL A 208 -0.26 -1.00 -13.34
C VAL A 208 1.05 -0.98 -12.56
N ASP A 209 0.97 -0.92 -11.23
CA ASP A 209 2.15 -0.96 -10.37
C ASP A 209 2.56 -2.41 -10.09
N ILE A 210 1.60 -3.30 -9.82
CA ILE A 210 1.85 -4.72 -9.62
C ILE A 210 1.32 -5.51 -10.82
N SER A 211 2.21 -5.71 -11.80
CA SER A 211 1.98 -6.58 -12.96
C SER A 211 2.40 -8.04 -12.69
N PRO A 212 1.94 -9.01 -13.49
CA PRO A 212 2.44 -10.39 -13.44
C PRO A 212 3.96 -10.51 -13.55
N GLU A 213 4.59 -9.72 -14.42
CA GLU A 213 6.04 -9.68 -14.62
C GLU A 213 6.74 -9.16 -13.37
N LEU A 214 6.21 -8.10 -12.74
CA LEU A 214 6.73 -7.61 -11.47
C LEU A 214 6.61 -8.68 -10.39
N ALA A 215 5.43 -9.30 -10.23
CA ALA A 215 5.18 -10.32 -9.23
C ALA A 215 6.14 -11.52 -9.38
N ALA A 216 6.41 -11.96 -10.61
CA ALA A 216 7.38 -13.03 -10.87
C ALA A 216 8.82 -12.60 -10.49
N ARG A 217 9.24 -11.37 -10.81
CA ARG A 217 10.55 -10.84 -10.44
C ARG A 217 10.73 -10.67 -8.93
N VAL A 218 9.71 -10.16 -8.24
CA VAL A 218 9.70 -10.04 -6.78
C VAL A 218 9.77 -11.44 -6.14
N ALA A 219 9.05 -12.42 -6.69
CA ALA A 219 9.13 -13.81 -6.24
C ALA A 219 10.54 -14.40 -6.41
N MET A 220 11.21 -14.15 -7.53
CA MET A 220 12.58 -14.61 -7.76
C MET A 220 13.58 -13.95 -6.78
N ALA A 221 13.44 -12.65 -6.53
CA ALA A 221 14.24 -11.94 -5.52
C ALA A 221 14.04 -12.54 -4.13
N PHE A 222 12.79 -12.79 -3.73
CA PHE A 222 12.44 -13.43 -2.48
C PHE A 222 12.98 -14.86 -2.37
N ALA A 223 12.77 -15.68 -3.39
CA ALA A 223 13.26 -17.06 -3.46
C ALA A 223 14.79 -17.16 -3.32
N THR A 224 15.52 -16.19 -3.85
CA THR A 224 16.98 -16.09 -3.75
C THR A 224 17.45 -15.86 -2.31
N THR A 225 16.59 -15.31 -1.44
CA THR A 225 16.90 -15.18 -0.01
C THR A 225 16.80 -16.50 0.76
N LEU A 226 16.07 -17.48 0.23
CA LEU A 226 15.80 -18.78 0.82
C LEU A 226 16.77 -19.85 0.31
N LYS A 227 16.88 -20.97 1.04
CA LYS A 227 17.62 -22.14 0.56
C LYS A 227 16.94 -22.75 -0.66
N LYS A 228 17.72 -23.33 -1.57
CA LYS A 228 17.18 -24.15 -2.66
C LYS A 228 16.37 -25.32 -2.07
N ASP A 229 15.32 -25.73 -2.77
CA ASP A 229 14.40 -26.82 -2.41
C ASP A 229 13.57 -26.53 -1.14
N ALA A 230 13.66 -25.32 -0.59
CA ALA A 230 12.78 -24.88 0.48
C ALA A 230 11.34 -24.76 -0.02
N THR A 231 10.38 -24.87 0.90
CA THR A 231 8.95 -24.78 0.60
C THR A 231 8.39 -23.45 1.10
N VAL A 232 7.59 -22.79 0.26
CA VAL A 232 6.84 -21.58 0.61
C VAL A 232 5.34 -21.90 0.61
N ILE A 233 4.65 -21.51 1.68
CA ILE A 233 3.19 -21.57 1.73
C ILE A 233 2.64 -20.35 0.99
N THR A 234 1.72 -20.55 0.05
CA THR A 234 1.08 -19.42 -0.66
C THR A 234 -0.43 -19.42 -0.47
N SER A 235 -1.02 -18.24 -0.39
CA SER A 235 -2.48 -18.08 -0.41
C SER A 235 -2.92 -16.78 -1.09
N ARG A 236 -4.23 -16.57 -1.18
CA ARG A 236 -4.83 -15.31 -1.61
C ARG A 236 -6.22 -15.11 -1.03
N ASP A 237 -6.73 -13.90 -1.19
CA ASP A 237 -8.16 -13.59 -1.08
C ASP A 237 -8.97 -14.17 -2.26
N SER A 238 -10.27 -13.90 -2.33
CA SER A 238 -11.13 -14.40 -3.42
C SER A 238 -10.95 -13.68 -4.76
N SER A 239 -10.13 -12.61 -4.82
CA SER A 239 -10.07 -11.69 -5.95
C SER A 239 -9.44 -12.29 -7.20
N ARG A 240 -9.85 -11.75 -8.36
CA ARG A 240 -9.31 -12.15 -9.67
C ARG A 240 -7.88 -11.64 -9.86
N SER A 241 -7.62 -10.40 -9.42
CA SER A 241 -6.30 -9.77 -9.49
C SER A 241 -5.28 -10.58 -8.68
N ALA A 242 -5.56 -10.88 -7.42
CA ALA A 242 -4.67 -11.71 -6.61
C ALA A 242 -4.49 -13.12 -7.18
N ARG A 243 -5.55 -13.73 -7.74
CA ARG A 243 -5.45 -15.05 -8.40
C ARG A 243 -4.46 -15.05 -9.56
N MET A 244 -4.50 -14.04 -10.42
CA MET A 244 -3.58 -13.90 -11.53
C MET A 244 -2.15 -13.65 -11.03
N LEU A 245 -1.97 -12.69 -10.13
CA LEU A 245 -0.65 -12.32 -9.61
C LEU A 245 0.00 -13.46 -8.83
N LYS A 246 -0.76 -14.22 -8.04
CA LYS A 246 -0.24 -15.37 -7.29
C LYS A 246 0.30 -16.45 -8.22
N ARG A 247 -0.36 -16.70 -9.37
CA ARG A 247 0.17 -17.67 -10.35
C ARG A 247 1.51 -17.22 -10.92
N ALA A 248 1.66 -15.93 -11.23
CA ALA A 248 2.93 -15.38 -11.69
C ALA A 248 4.01 -15.43 -10.58
N PHE A 249 3.62 -15.12 -9.35
CA PHE A 249 4.49 -15.21 -8.18
C PHE A 249 4.99 -16.65 -7.95
N MET A 250 4.10 -17.64 -7.97
CA MET A 250 4.43 -19.06 -7.85
C MET A 250 5.38 -19.52 -8.97
N ALA A 251 5.16 -19.08 -10.20
CA ALA A 251 6.07 -19.37 -11.31
C ALA A 251 7.48 -18.82 -11.05
N GLY A 252 7.61 -17.60 -10.50
CA GLY A 252 8.89 -17.02 -10.12
C GLY A 252 9.59 -17.78 -8.99
N LEU A 253 8.83 -18.29 -8.00
CA LEU A 253 9.36 -19.16 -6.94
C LEU A 253 9.94 -20.46 -7.53
N ASN A 254 9.15 -21.17 -8.35
CA ASN A 254 9.55 -22.44 -8.96
C ASN A 254 10.75 -22.26 -9.90
N ALA A 255 10.78 -21.20 -10.70
CA ALA A 255 11.90 -20.85 -11.58
C ALA A 255 13.22 -20.58 -10.82
N SER A 256 13.12 -20.33 -9.52
CA SER A 256 14.25 -20.16 -8.61
C SER A 256 14.50 -21.41 -7.75
N GLY A 257 13.87 -22.55 -8.06
CA GLY A 257 14.04 -23.81 -7.33
C GLY A 257 13.45 -23.82 -5.91
N ILE A 258 12.32 -23.13 -5.73
CA ILE A 258 11.52 -23.15 -4.49
C ILE A 258 10.25 -23.95 -4.73
N ASN A 259 9.93 -24.85 -3.80
CA ASN A 259 8.67 -25.59 -3.80
C ASN A 259 7.55 -24.72 -3.24
N VAL A 260 6.33 -24.91 -3.72
CA VAL A 260 5.15 -24.18 -3.25
C VAL A 260 4.11 -25.14 -2.73
N LEU A 261 3.53 -24.83 -1.56
CA LEU A 261 2.28 -25.41 -1.09
C LEU A 261 1.20 -24.34 -1.15
N ASP A 262 0.30 -24.46 -2.12
CA ASP A 262 -0.73 -23.46 -2.39
C ASP A 262 -2.05 -23.79 -1.66
N LEU A 263 -2.46 -22.89 -0.77
CA LEU A 263 -3.74 -22.95 -0.04
C LEU A 263 -4.92 -22.44 -0.86
N GLU A 264 -4.68 -21.96 -2.08
CA GLU A 264 -5.69 -21.35 -2.92
C GLU A 264 -6.35 -20.12 -2.27
N VAL A 265 -7.61 -20.22 -1.85
CA VAL A 265 -8.32 -19.17 -1.07
C VAL A 265 -8.11 -19.48 0.41
N ALA A 266 -7.47 -18.61 1.17
CA ALA A 266 -7.35 -18.78 2.61
C ALA A 266 -7.33 -17.44 3.35
N THR A 267 -7.59 -17.49 4.66
CA THR A 267 -7.39 -16.36 5.54
C THR A 267 -5.89 -16.15 5.79
N VAL A 268 -5.51 -14.95 6.21
CA VAL A 268 -4.13 -14.66 6.58
C VAL A 268 -3.69 -15.53 7.78
N PRO A 269 -4.47 -15.69 8.86
CA PRO A 269 -4.07 -16.54 9.98
C PRO A 269 -3.85 -18.02 9.62
N VAL A 270 -4.71 -18.61 8.78
CA VAL A 270 -4.51 -20.01 8.31
C VAL A 270 -3.20 -20.12 7.51
N THR A 271 -2.88 -19.10 6.70
CA THR A 271 -1.63 -19.06 5.94
C THR A 271 -0.41 -18.99 6.86
N ARG A 272 -0.45 -18.11 7.88
CA ARG A 272 0.61 -17.98 8.89
C ARG A 272 0.77 -19.26 9.72
N PHE A 273 -0.33 -19.86 10.15
CA PHE A 273 -0.35 -21.12 10.89
C PHE A 273 0.33 -22.26 10.10
N LEU A 274 -0.02 -22.43 8.82
CA LEU A 274 0.57 -23.48 7.99
C LEU A 274 2.03 -23.19 7.60
N THR A 275 2.43 -21.91 7.60
CA THR A 275 3.84 -21.51 7.39
C THR A 275 4.76 -22.02 8.50
N ARG A 276 4.25 -22.22 9.71
CA ARG A 276 5.03 -22.75 10.85
C ARG A 276 5.29 -24.25 10.81
N GLN A 277 4.76 -24.96 9.81
CA GLN A 277 5.03 -26.39 9.67
C GLN A 277 6.52 -26.65 9.39
N PRO A 278 7.11 -27.74 9.91
CA PRO A 278 8.54 -28.02 9.76
C PRO A 278 9.04 -28.06 8.31
N SER A 279 8.16 -28.37 7.35
CA SER A 279 8.46 -28.45 5.92
C SER A 279 8.49 -27.08 5.21
N ALA A 280 7.95 -26.03 5.83
CA ALA A 280 7.88 -24.69 5.27
C ALA A 280 9.00 -23.79 5.80
N ALA A 281 9.49 -22.92 4.93
CA ALA A 281 10.56 -21.96 5.24
C ALA A 281 10.05 -20.51 5.32
N ALA A 282 8.92 -20.22 4.67
CA ALA A 282 8.31 -18.90 4.62
C ALA A 282 6.87 -18.99 4.08
N GLY A 283 6.13 -17.89 4.17
CA GLY A 283 4.76 -17.76 3.68
C GLY A 283 4.58 -16.52 2.84
N VAL A 284 3.64 -16.54 1.90
CA VAL A 284 3.22 -15.37 1.11
C VAL A 284 1.71 -15.38 0.93
N THR A 285 1.08 -14.23 1.05
CA THR A 285 -0.32 -14.06 0.65
C THR A 285 -0.47 -12.85 -0.28
N ILE A 286 -1.31 -12.99 -1.31
CA ILE A 286 -1.61 -11.90 -2.25
C ILE A 286 -3.08 -11.59 -2.18
N ARG A 287 -3.43 -10.33 -1.92
CA ARG A 287 -4.82 -9.92 -1.61
C ARG A 287 -5.07 -8.50 -2.12
N LEU A 288 -6.33 -8.08 -2.23
CA LEU A 288 -6.65 -6.67 -2.42
C LEU A 288 -6.30 -5.88 -1.16
N VAL A 289 -6.06 -4.58 -1.33
CA VAL A 289 -5.88 -3.67 -0.20
C VAL A 289 -7.25 -3.26 0.34
N GLU A 290 -7.41 -3.28 1.66
CA GLU A 290 -8.64 -2.80 2.30
C GLU A 290 -8.88 -1.32 1.99
N GLY A 291 -10.12 -0.97 1.65
CA GLY A 291 -10.50 0.40 1.24
C GLY A 291 -10.03 0.82 -0.15
N ASP A 292 -9.19 0.02 -0.84
CA ASP A 292 -8.67 0.32 -2.17
C ASP A 292 -8.76 -0.91 -3.10
N PRO A 293 -9.94 -1.13 -3.73
CA PRO A 293 -10.20 -2.33 -4.53
C PRO A 293 -9.39 -2.40 -5.84
N GLN A 294 -8.72 -1.31 -6.23
CA GLN A 294 -7.86 -1.28 -7.42
C GLN A 294 -6.44 -1.72 -7.09
N SER A 295 -6.03 -1.62 -5.83
CA SER A 295 -4.72 -2.01 -5.36
C SER A 295 -4.67 -3.44 -4.84
N VAL A 296 -3.51 -4.06 -5.00
CA VAL A 296 -3.16 -5.37 -4.46
C VAL A 296 -1.95 -5.23 -3.55
N MET A 297 -1.81 -6.20 -2.65
CA MET A 297 -0.70 -6.30 -1.72
C MET A 297 -0.14 -7.73 -1.73
N ILE A 298 1.18 -7.83 -1.74
CA ILE A 298 1.93 -9.08 -1.52
C ILE A 298 2.56 -8.98 -0.13
N ARG A 299 2.07 -9.80 0.81
CA ARG A 299 2.60 -9.87 2.19
C ARG A 299 3.49 -11.10 2.33
N PHE A 300 4.56 -10.96 3.08
CA PHE A 300 5.61 -11.99 3.23
C PHE A 300 5.78 -12.33 4.70
N PHE A 301 5.84 -13.63 4.99
CA PHE A 301 5.97 -14.17 6.33
C PHE A 301 7.25 -14.98 6.44
N ASP A 302 7.92 -14.90 7.58
CA ASP A 302 9.04 -15.78 7.88
C ASP A 302 8.57 -17.18 8.32
N ARG A 303 9.51 -18.01 8.74
CA ARG A 303 9.23 -19.40 9.15
C ARG A 303 8.35 -19.53 10.39
N ASP A 304 8.27 -18.47 11.20
CA ASP A 304 7.47 -18.43 12.43
C ASP A 304 6.06 -17.89 12.14
N GLY A 305 5.75 -17.58 10.88
CA GLY A 305 4.44 -17.10 10.43
C GLY A 305 4.21 -15.62 10.74
N ILE A 306 5.23 -14.89 11.20
CA ILE A 306 5.17 -13.45 11.45
C ILE A 306 5.71 -12.68 10.25
N ASP A 307 5.43 -11.37 10.18
CA ASP A 307 5.88 -10.54 9.06
C ASP A 307 7.41 -10.48 8.97
N ILE A 308 7.94 -10.51 7.74
CA ILE A 308 9.39 -10.43 7.53
C ILE A 308 9.96 -9.09 8.04
N THR A 309 11.15 -9.17 8.62
CA THR A 309 11.85 -7.99 9.15
C THR A 309 12.27 -7.01 8.04
N GLU A 310 12.39 -5.72 8.37
CA GLU A 310 12.93 -4.68 7.47
C GLU A 310 14.28 -5.07 6.85
N ASN A 311 15.13 -5.79 7.59
CA ASN A 311 16.40 -6.26 7.07
C ASN A 311 16.24 -7.28 5.94
N THR A 312 15.23 -8.15 6.07
CA THR A 312 14.86 -9.12 5.03
C THR A 312 14.24 -8.41 3.84
N GLN A 313 13.36 -7.44 4.07
CA GLN A 313 12.78 -6.59 3.01
C GLN A 313 13.89 -5.91 2.19
N ARG A 314 14.81 -5.17 2.83
CA ARG A 314 15.96 -4.54 2.17
C ARG A 314 16.85 -5.52 1.40
N LYS A 315 16.98 -6.76 1.88
CA LYS A 315 17.71 -7.81 1.16
C LYS A 315 16.99 -8.18 -0.14
N ILE A 316 15.67 -8.34 -0.10
CA ILE A 316 14.83 -8.61 -1.28
C ILE A 316 14.89 -7.43 -2.26
N GLU A 317 14.74 -6.20 -1.79
CA GLU A 317 14.84 -4.99 -2.63
C GLU A 317 16.16 -4.89 -3.36
N ARG A 318 17.27 -5.17 -2.67
CA ARG A 318 18.61 -5.15 -3.27
C ARG A 318 18.75 -6.20 -4.37
N LEU A 319 18.24 -7.40 -4.16
CA LEU A 319 18.26 -8.48 -5.17
C LEU A 319 17.35 -8.11 -6.35
N PHE A 320 16.18 -7.52 -6.07
CA PHE A 320 15.24 -7.05 -7.06
C PHE A 320 15.84 -5.96 -7.97
N GLY A 321 16.39 -4.89 -7.37
CA GLY A 321 16.96 -3.76 -8.12
C GLY A 321 18.25 -4.09 -8.88
N ARG A 322 19.00 -5.11 -8.46
CA ARG A 322 20.19 -5.62 -9.18
C ARG A 322 19.85 -6.70 -10.21
N GLU A 323 18.61 -7.18 -10.23
CA GLU A 323 18.18 -8.35 -11.02
C GLU A 323 19.03 -9.61 -10.76
N ASP A 324 19.56 -9.73 -9.54
CA ASP A 324 20.42 -10.83 -9.11
C ASP A 324 19.56 -11.98 -8.58
N PHE A 325 18.99 -12.74 -9.52
CA PHE A 325 18.08 -13.84 -9.24
C PHE A 325 18.77 -15.19 -9.37
N ARG A 326 18.51 -16.08 -8.40
CA ARG A 326 18.91 -17.49 -8.54
C ARG A 326 18.16 -18.11 -9.72
N ARG A 327 18.91 -18.59 -10.71
CA ARG A 327 18.39 -19.42 -11.81
C ARG A 327 18.78 -20.87 -11.58
N VAL A 328 17.84 -21.77 -11.80
CA VAL A 328 18.05 -23.22 -11.64
C VAL A 328 17.89 -23.93 -12.99
N LEU A 329 18.49 -25.12 -13.12
CA LEU A 329 18.33 -25.95 -14.31
C LEU A 329 16.92 -26.59 -14.36
N ALA A 330 16.53 -27.10 -15.53
CA ALA A 330 15.20 -27.67 -15.72
C ALA A 330 14.82 -28.78 -14.70
N GLY A 331 15.78 -29.61 -14.29
CA GLY A 331 15.57 -30.67 -13.29
C GLY A 331 15.55 -30.18 -11.84
N GLU A 332 15.74 -28.89 -11.61
CA GLU A 332 15.83 -28.24 -10.30
C GLU A 332 14.69 -27.24 -10.07
N ILE A 333 13.76 -27.13 -11.03
CA ILE A 333 12.56 -26.31 -10.93
C ILE A 333 11.71 -26.87 -9.78
N GLY A 334 11.24 -25.99 -8.90
CA GLY A 334 10.41 -26.39 -7.76
C GLY A 334 9.04 -26.90 -8.18
N ASP A 335 8.37 -27.62 -7.28
CA ASP A 335 7.04 -28.20 -7.51
C ASP A 335 5.91 -27.37 -6.86
N ILE A 336 4.68 -27.55 -7.33
CA ILE A 336 3.47 -26.97 -6.72
C ILE A 336 2.59 -28.10 -6.18
N GLY A 337 2.44 -28.13 -4.85
CA GLY A 337 1.49 -28.98 -4.14
C GLY A 337 0.31 -28.21 -3.59
N PHE A 338 -0.78 -28.94 -3.31
CA PHE A 338 -1.97 -28.41 -2.64
C PHE A 338 -2.17 -29.21 -1.35
N PRO A 339 -1.86 -28.65 -0.17
CA PRO A 339 -1.87 -29.41 1.07
C PRO A 339 -3.30 -29.83 1.41
N PRO A 340 -3.58 -31.14 1.50
CA PRO A 340 -4.90 -31.60 1.91
C PRO A 340 -5.10 -31.29 3.40
N ARG A 341 -6.36 -31.08 3.79
CA ARG A 341 -6.77 -30.96 5.20
C ARG A 341 -6.16 -29.77 5.97
N ALA A 342 -5.73 -28.73 5.25
CA ALA A 342 -5.18 -27.50 5.79
C ALA A 342 -6.07 -26.88 6.88
N LEU A 343 -7.38 -26.81 6.61
CA LEU A 343 -8.36 -26.23 7.53
C LEU A 343 -8.56 -27.11 8.77
N GLU A 344 -8.59 -28.44 8.61
CA GLU A 344 -8.75 -29.36 9.73
C GLU A 344 -7.56 -29.34 10.68
N HIS A 345 -6.33 -29.16 10.17
CA HIS A 345 -5.15 -28.98 11.02
C HIS A 345 -5.24 -27.71 11.86
N TYR A 346 -5.63 -26.60 11.24
CA TYR A 346 -5.88 -25.34 11.96
C TYR A 346 -6.98 -25.51 13.02
N THR A 347 -8.14 -26.08 12.63
CA THR A 347 -9.27 -26.30 13.55
C THR A 347 -8.94 -27.25 14.70
N ALA A 348 -8.11 -28.27 14.48
CA ALA A 348 -7.63 -29.14 15.54
C ALA A 348 -6.72 -28.38 16.51
N ALA A 349 -5.70 -27.71 16.00
CA ALA A 349 -4.74 -26.98 16.83
C ALA A 349 -5.40 -25.84 17.63
N LEU A 350 -6.35 -25.10 17.06
CA LEU A 350 -7.10 -24.08 17.79
C LEU A 350 -7.95 -24.71 18.90
N GLY A 351 -8.60 -25.84 18.62
CA GLY A 351 -9.37 -26.58 19.61
C GLY A 351 -8.53 -27.08 20.79
N ASP A 352 -7.25 -27.38 20.56
CA ASP A 352 -6.32 -27.82 21.61
C ASP A 352 -5.84 -26.67 22.51
N THR A 353 -6.11 -25.42 22.16
CA THR A 353 -5.70 -24.23 22.95
C THR A 353 -6.75 -23.72 23.94
N VAL A 354 -7.94 -24.33 23.95
CA VAL A 354 -9.06 -23.94 24.82
C VAL A 354 -9.71 -25.15 25.48
N ASP A 355 -10.33 -24.95 26.64
CA ASP A 355 -11.18 -25.95 27.29
C ASP A 355 -12.52 -26.08 26.54
N LEU A 356 -12.56 -27.01 25.59
CA LEU A 356 -13.75 -27.28 24.78
C LEU A 356 -14.97 -27.69 25.61
N ASP A 357 -14.78 -28.32 26.76
CA ASP A 357 -15.89 -28.83 27.56
C ASP A 357 -16.55 -27.71 28.36
N VAL A 358 -15.77 -26.76 28.88
CA VAL A 358 -16.28 -25.53 29.50
C VAL A 358 -17.10 -24.72 28.49
N VAL A 359 -16.56 -24.48 27.28
CA VAL A 359 -17.27 -23.71 26.25
C VAL A 359 -18.55 -24.40 25.79
N ARG A 360 -18.53 -25.73 25.60
CA ARG A 360 -19.72 -26.49 25.22
C ARG A 360 -20.82 -26.43 26.28
N GLN A 361 -20.45 -26.49 27.56
CA GLN A 361 -21.42 -26.43 28.66
C GLN A 361 -22.09 -25.07 28.76
N ALA A 362 -21.38 -23.99 28.41
CA ALA A 362 -21.96 -22.63 28.35
C ALA A 362 -23.02 -22.47 27.26
N GLY A 363 -23.00 -23.31 26.21
CA GLY A 363 -24.06 -23.37 25.20
C GLY A 363 -24.25 -22.09 24.41
N PHE A 364 -23.15 -21.47 23.97
CA PHE A 364 -23.18 -20.14 23.35
C PHE A 364 -24.05 -20.06 22.10
N LYS A 365 -24.89 -19.02 22.03
CA LYS A 365 -25.59 -18.58 20.83
C LYS A 365 -24.96 -17.31 20.27
N LEU A 366 -24.53 -17.36 19.01
CA LEU A 366 -23.69 -16.33 18.38
C LEU A 366 -24.29 -15.80 17.08
N VAL A 367 -24.05 -14.52 16.80
CA VAL A 367 -24.21 -13.92 15.46
C VAL A 367 -22.83 -13.59 14.92
N ILE A 368 -22.47 -14.09 13.74
CA ILE A 368 -21.14 -13.82 13.17
C ILE A 368 -21.28 -13.36 11.74
N ASP A 369 -20.82 -12.14 11.45
CA ASP A 369 -20.62 -11.67 10.08
C ASP A 369 -19.20 -11.97 9.63
N TYR A 370 -19.10 -12.72 8.53
CA TYR A 370 -17.84 -13.14 7.92
C TYR A 370 -17.32 -12.15 6.88
N ALA A 371 -18.01 -11.02 6.65
CA ALA A 371 -17.65 -9.96 5.71
C ALA A 371 -17.32 -10.48 4.29
N TYR A 372 -17.99 -11.55 3.86
CA TYR A 372 -17.70 -12.25 2.62
C TYR A 372 -16.23 -12.71 2.47
N GLY A 373 -15.57 -13.00 3.59
CA GLY A 373 -14.19 -13.44 3.71
C GLY A 373 -14.01 -14.95 3.69
N ALA A 374 -12.74 -15.40 3.66
CA ALA A 374 -12.40 -16.82 3.68
C ALA A 374 -12.60 -17.46 5.07
N THR A 375 -12.80 -16.65 6.12
CA THR A 375 -13.10 -17.11 7.48
C THR A 375 -14.34 -18.01 7.54
N ALA A 376 -15.30 -17.78 6.65
CA ALA A 376 -16.49 -18.62 6.48
C ALA A 376 -16.19 -20.08 6.11
N PHE A 377 -14.99 -20.40 5.60
CA PHE A 377 -14.60 -21.76 5.27
C PHE A 377 -14.11 -22.57 6.46
N VAL A 378 -13.63 -21.90 7.52
CA VAL A 378 -13.00 -22.55 8.67
C VAL A 378 -13.82 -22.46 9.95
N MET A 379 -14.40 -21.29 10.22
CA MET A 379 -15.07 -21.03 11.50
C MET A 379 -16.32 -21.89 11.75
N PRO A 380 -17.16 -22.24 10.76
CA PRO A 380 -18.27 -23.15 11.01
C PRO A 380 -17.82 -24.50 11.61
N ASN A 381 -16.67 -25.04 11.17
CA ASN A 381 -16.12 -26.28 11.72
C ASN A 381 -15.56 -26.10 13.13
N VAL A 382 -14.92 -24.96 13.41
CA VAL A 382 -14.42 -24.60 14.74
C VAL A 382 -15.58 -24.47 15.73
N LEU A 383 -16.59 -23.67 15.39
CA LEU A 383 -17.73 -23.38 16.26
C LEU A 383 -18.64 -24.59 16.46
N ALA A 384 -18.79 -25.44 15.44
CA ALA A 384 -19.49 -26.71 15.59
C ALA A 384 -18.81 -27.63 16.62
N LYS A 385 -17.47 -27.67 16.66
CA LYS A 385 -16.75 -28.41 17.71
C LYS A 385 -16.95 -27.81 19.09
N LEU A 386 -17.13 -26.50 19.20
CA LEU A 386 -17.43 -25.81 20.46
C LEU A 386 -18.89 -25.97 20.90
N GLY A 387 -19.75 -26.59 20.08
CA GLY A 387 -21.17 -26.77 20.38
C GLY A 387 -21.98 -25.46 20.34
N ALA A 388 -21.45 -24.42 19.70
CA ALA A 388 -22.12 -23.12 19.60
C ALA A 388 -23.26 -23.15 18.56
N GLU A 389 -24.38 -22.48 18.88
CA GLU A 389 -25.44 -22.18 17.92
C GLU A 389 -25.08 -20.89 17.18
N VAL A 390 -24.81 -20.97 15.87
CA VAL A 390 -24.28 -19.83 15.11
C VAL A 390 -25.25 -19.39 14.03
N LEU A 391 -25.66 -18.12 14.09
CA LEU A 391 -26.28 -17.41 12.99
C LEU A 391 -25.20 -16.72 12.14
N GLY A 392 -24.83 -17.33 11.02
CA GLY A 392 -23.85 -16.78 10.09
C GLY A 392 -24.44 -15.72 9.17
N VAL A 393 -23.81 -14.55 9.10
CA VAL A 393 -24.11 -13.45 8.18
C VAL A 393 -22.99 -13.39 7.13
N ASN A 394 -23.35 -13.16 5.87
CA ASN A 394 -22.45 -13.13 4.73
C ASN A 394 -21.43 -14.31 4.65
N PRO A 395 -21.85 -15.58 4.86
CA PRO A 395 -20.94 -16.71 5.13
C PRO A 395 -20.34 -17.35 3.86
N TYR A 396 -19.85 -16.55 2.90
CA TYR A 396 -19.20 -17.06 1.70
C TYR A 396 -18.22 -16.06 1.11
N ALA A 397 -17.12 -16.54 0.54
CA ALA A 397 -16.11 -15.66 -0.01
C ALA A 397 -16.58 -14.96 -1.31
N SER A 398 -16.61 -13.63 -1.31
CA SER A 398 -17.00 -12.83 -2.49
C SER A 398 -16.33 -11.47 -2.51
N THR A 399 -15.35 -11.30 -3.41
CA THR A 399 -14.61 -10.04 -3.57
C THR A 399 -15.54 -8.86 -3.84
N ARG A 400 -16.54 -9.03 -4.72
CA ARG A 400 -17.46 -7.94 -5.08
C ARG A 400 -18.23 -7.45 -3.86
N GLN A 401 -18.70 -8.37 -3.03
CA GLN A 401 -19.51 -8.02 -1.86
C GLN A 401 -18.66 -7.52 -0.71
N ALA A 402 -17.45 -8.06 -0.52
CA ALA A 402 -16.48 -7.54 0.44
C ALA A 402 -16.12 -6.08 0.15
N ILE A 403 -15.86 -5.73 -1.12
CA ILE A 403 -15.57 -4.34 -1.54
C ILE A 403 -16.76 -3.41 -1.30
N ALA A 404 -17.99 -3.90 -1.50
CA ALA A 404 -19.20 -3.12 -1.32
C ALA A 404 -19.68 -3.07 0.14
N SER A 405 -19.03 -3.83 1.04
CA SER A 405 -19.42 -3.91 2.44
C SER A 405 -19.04 -2.63 3.15
N ASP A 406 -19.98 -2.12 3.94
CA ASP A 406 -19.75 -1.01 4.86
C ASP A 406 -19.62 -1.57 6.27
N ARG A 407 -18.56 -1.20 6.99
CA ARG A 407 -18.27 -1.73 8.33
C ARG A 407 -19.34 -1.28 9.32
N ASP A 408 -19.74 -0.02 9.28
CA ASP A 408 -20.73 0.53 10.21
C ASP A 408 -22.11 -0.11 9.98
N GLY A 409 -22.54 -0.20 8.72
CA GLY A 409 -23.76 -0.93 8.36
C GLY A 409 -23.74 -2.42 8.75
N ALA A 410 -22.58 -3.09 8.65
CA ALA A 410 -22.44 -4.48 9.10
C ALA A 410 -22.55 -4.60 10.62
N ILE A 411 -21.96 -3.67 11.38
CA ILE A 411 -22.09 -3.61 12.84
C ILE A 411 -23.57 -3.41 13.23
N GLU A 412 -24.27 -2.46 12.62
CA GLU A 412 -25.70 -2.23 12.86
C GLU A 412 -26.53 -3.49 12.57
N GLN A 413 -26.23 -4.19 11.48
CA GLN A 413 -26.89 -5.44 11.12
C GLN A 413 -26.65 -6.54 12.15
N VAL A 414 -25.40 -6.75 12.58
CA VAL A 414 -25.05 -7.73 13.62
C VAL A 414 -25.76 -7.39 14.93
N SER A 415 -25.71 -6.13 15.37
CA SER A 415 -26.42 -5.64 16.56
C SER A 415 -27.91 -5.94 16.53
N ALA A 416 -28.59 -5.65 15.41
CA ALA A 416 -30.01 -5.93 15.26
C ALA A 416 -30.32 -7.44 15.32
N LEU A 417 -29.47 -8.27 14.71
CA LEU A 417 -29.64 -9.72 14.71
C LEU A 417 -29.34 -10.35 16.07
N VAL A 418 -28.39 -9.82 16.83
CA VAL A 418 -28.11 -10.25 18.22
C VAL A 418 -29.37 -10.05 19.06
N LEU A 419 -29.96 -8.86 19.03
CA LEU A 419 -31.20 -8.54 19.74
C LEU A 419 -32.39 -9.39 19.28
N ALA A 420 -32.58 -9.54 17.96
CA ALA A 420 -33.72 -10.26 17.41
C ALA A 420 -33.67 -11.77 17.67
N SER A 421 -32.47 -12.35 17.71
CA SER A 421 -32.26 -13.79 17.92
C SER A 421 -32.05 -14.17 19.39
N GLY A 422 -31.80 -13.19 20.27
CA GLY A 422 -31.41 -13.42 21.65
C GLY A 422 -30.04 -14.10 21.74
N ALA A 423 -29.11 -13.74 20.85
CA ALA A 423 -27.74 -14.23 20.91
C ALA A 423 -26.99 -13.61 22.10
N GLN A 424 -26.04 -14.34 22.65
CA GLN A 424 -25.22 -13.91 23.79
C GLN A 424 -24.01 -13.08 23.36
N LEU A 425 -23.64 -13.15 22.08
CA LEU A 425 -22.52 -12.39 21.53
C LEU A 425 -22.65 -12.26 20.01
N GLY A 426 -22.30 -11.09 19.49
CA GLY A 426 -22.10 -10.82 18.07
C GLY A 426 -20.62 -10.58 17.75
N ALA A 427 -20.21 -10.97 16.55
CA ALA A 427 -18.87 -10.72 16.04
C ALA A 427 -18.91 -10.34 14.56
N LEU A 428 -18.07 -9.38 14.18
CA LEU A 428 -17.72 -9.08 12.80
C LEU A 428 -16.24 -9.39 12.62
N VAL A 429 -15.94 -10.28 11.66
CA VAL A 429 -14.57 -10.64 11.29
C VAL A 429 -14.26 -10.03 9.93
N ASP A 430 -13.12 -9.36 9.82
CA ASP A 430 -12.66 -8.78 8.56
C ASP A 430 -12.45 -9.87 7.47
N PRO A 431 -12.46 -9.48 6.18
CA PRO A 431 -12.29 -10.44 5.08
C PRO A 431 -10.95 -11.23 5.11
N ASP A 432 -9.96 -10.72 5.85
CA ASP A 432 -8.61 -11.25 6.00
C ASP A 432 -8.51 -12.26 7.14
N GLY A 433 -9.40 -12.16 8.14
CA GLY A 433 -9.46 -12.98 9.34
C GLY A 433 -8.55 -12.51 10.47
N GLU A 434 -7.97 -11.31 10.38
CA GLU A 434 -7.02 -10.78 11.38
C GLU A 434 -7.71 -9.89 12.44
N HIS A 435 -8.78 -9.17 12.09
CA HIS A 435 -9.43 -8.21 12.98
C HIS A 435 -10.85 -8.63 13.40
N LEU A 436 -11.19 -8.32 14.65
CA LEU A 436 -12.43 -8.70 15.31
C LEU A 436 -13.11 -7.48 15.93
N THR A 437 -14.34 -7.21 15.52
CA THR A 437 -15.26 -6.30 16.22
C THR A 437 -16.29 -7.10 17.00
N LEU A 438 -16.55 -6.70 18.24
CA LEU A 438 -17.44 -7.42 19.15
C LEU A 438 -18.72 -6.62 19.40
N VAL A 439 -19.83 -7.35 19.50
CA VAL A 439 -21.14 -6.83 19.89
C VAL A 439 -21.61 -7.65 21.09
N ASP A 440 -21.96 -6.97 22.18
CA ASP A 440 -22.47 -7.65 23.37
C ASP A 440 -23.92 -8.12 23.20
N GLU A 441 -24.43 -8.88 24.16
CA GLU A 441 -25.79 -9.40 24.18
C GLU A 441 -26.89 -8.32 24.23
N THR A 442 -26.52 -7.07 24.54
CA THR A 442 -27.42 -5.91 24.52
C THR A 442 -27.50 -5.26 23.13
N GLY A 443 -26.80 -5.83 22.14
CA GLY A 443 -26.71 -5.28 20.79
C GLY A 443 -25.76 -4.09 20.68
N THR A 444 -24.96 -3.81 21.71
CA THR A 444 -24.04 -2.68 21.70
C THR A 444 -22.66 -3.12 21.21
N ALA A 445 -22.18 -2.49 20.15
CA ALA A 445 -20.83 -2.71 19.65
C ALA A 445 -19.80 -2.11 20.60
N LEU A 446 -18.76 -2.88 20.93
CA LEU A 446 -17.62 -2.38 21.69
C LEU A 446 -16.71 -1.59 20.75
N THR A 447 -16.22 -0.45 21.24
CA THR A 447 -15.09 0.23 20.62
C THR A 447 -13.82 -0.63 20.70
N ASP A 448 -12.83 -0.38 19.84
CA ASP A 448 -11.57 -1.14 19.85
C ASP A 448 -10.83 -1.01 21.21
N ASP A 449 -10.98 0.11 21.91
CA ASP A 449 -10.42 0.30 23.26
C ASP A 449 -11.18 -0.53 24.31
N GLU A 450 -12.51 -0.51 24.31
CA GLU A 450 -13.33 -1.33 25.21
C GLU A 450 -13.09 -2.82 24.98
N ALA A 451 -13.04 -3.27 23.73
CA ALA A 451 -12.78 -4.66 23.38
C ALA A 451 -11.38 -5.09 23.85
N ARG A 452 -10.35 -4.28 23.62
CA ARG A 452 -8.99 -4.53 24.14
C ARG A 452 -8.95 -4.59 25.66
N LEU A 453 -9.58 -3.65 26.37
CA LEU A 453 -9.60 -3.66 27.83
C LEU A 453 -10.41 -4.84 28.38
N ALA A 454 -11.49 -5.25 27.72
CA ALA A 454 -12.25 -6.45 28.06
C ALA A 454 -11.37 -7.70 27.94
N PHE A 455 -10.61 -7.83 26.84
CA PHE A 455 -9.64 -8.93 26.68
C PHE A 455 -8.56 -8.89 27.76
N VAL A 456 -7.94 -7.73 28.01
CA VAL A 456 -6.91 -7.59 29.05
C VAL A 456 -7.46 -7.99 30.42
N SER A 457 -8.67 -7.50 30.77
CA SER A 457 -9.33 -7.84 32.04
C SER A 457 -9.54 -9.35 32.19
N LEU A 458 -10.16 -9.97 31.19
CA LEU A 458 -10.50 -11.39 31.21
C LEU A 458 -9.26 -12.30 31.15
N VAL A 459 -8.32 -12.01 30.25
CA VAL A 459 -7.16 -12.88 30.03
C VAL A 459 -6.18 -12.83 31.20
N SER A 460 -6.11 -11.71 31.94
CA SER A 460 -5.16 -11.55 33.05
C SER A 460 -5.38 -12.56 34.18
N GLY A 461 -6.62 -13.03 34.39
CA GLY A 461 -6.93 -14.09 35.36
C GLY A 461 -6.52 -15.50 34.92
N HIS A 462 -6.32 -15.71 33.62
CA HIS A 462 -6.10 -17.03 32.99
C HIS A 462 -4.86 -17.07 32.09
N LEU A 463 -3.93 -16.13 32.27
CA LEU A 463 -2.81 -15.93 31.36
C LEU A 463 -1.78 -17.05 31.49
N VAL A 464 -1.40 -17.63 30.35
CA VAL A 464 -0.23 -18.50 30.27
C VAL A 464 0.98 -17.62 29.96
N GLY A 465 1.67 -17.15 31.01
CA GLY A 465 2.79 -16.21 30.92
C GLY A 465 2.77 -15.20 32.07
N ASP A 466 3.67 -14.23 32.02
CA ASP A 466 3.74 -13.14 33.01
C ASP A 466 3.44 -11.76 32.41
N ARG A 467 3.31 -11.66 31.09
CA ARG A 467 3.17 -10.39 30.37
C ARG A 467 2.09 -10.39 29.29
N ILE A 468 1.46 -9.22 29.12
CA ILE A 468 0.60 -8.89 27.97
C ILE A 468 1.30 -7.80 27.15
N ALA A 469 1.39 -7.99 25.84
CA ALA A 469 2.00 -7.00 24.94
C ALA A 469 0.94 -6.08 24.31
N VAL A 470 1.15 -4.77 24.38
CA VAL A 470 0.29 -3.77 23.73
C VAL A 470 1.13 -2.62 23.14
N PRO A 471 0.67 -1.95 22.08
CA PRO A 471 1.32 -0.76 21.56
C PRO A 471 1.47 0.38 22.57
N VAL A 472 2.53 1.19 22.44
CA VAL A 472 2.83 2.32 23.35
C VAL A 472 1.76 3.43 23.40
N ASN A 473 0.86 3.49 22.42
CA ASN A 473 -0.27 4.42 22.36
C ASN A 473 -1.54 3.91 23.08
N VAL A 474 -1.49 2.74 23.71
CA VAL A 474 -2.59 2.20 24.52
C VAL A 474 -2.67 2.94 25.87
N ALA A 475 -3.90 3.12 26.36
CA ALA A 475 -4.19 3.78 27.63
C ALA A 475 -3.62 3.01 28.84
N ASP A 476 -3.24 3.74 29.88
CA ASP A 476 -2.63 3.17 31.09
C ASP A 476 -3.60 2.26 31.87
N ALA A 477 -4.90 2.36 31.61
CA ALA A 477 -5.94 1.45 32.11
C ALA A 477 -5.63 -0.04 31.85
N ALA A 478 -4.96 -0.37 30.74
CA ALA A 478 -4.55 -1.74 30.46
C ALA A 478 -3.55 -2.27 31.51
N ALA A 479 -2.60 -1.42 31.93
CA ALA A 479 -1.63 -1.76 32.96
C ALA A 479 -2.27 -1.86 34.35
N GLU A 480 -3.26 -1.02 34.64
CA GLU A 480 -4.04 -1.14 35.88
C GLU A 480 -4.78 -2.48 35.96
N LEU A 481 -5.50 -2.85 34.88
CA LEU A 481 -6.26 -4.10 34.82
C LEU A 481 -5.36 -5.33 34.94
N ALA A 482 -4.27 -5.37 34.17
CA ALA A 482 -3.31 -6.48 34.22
C ALA A 482 -2.64 -6.60 35.60
N GLY A 483 -2.26 -5.46 36.19
CA GLY A 483 -1.60 -5.40 37.50
C GLY A 483 -2.45 -5.96 38.65
N ARG A 484 -3.79 -5.93 38.56
CA ARG A 484 -4.69 -6.55 39.55
C ARG A 484 -4.48 -8.06 39.69
N HIS A 485 -3.96 -8.71 38.65
CA HIS A 485 -3.65 -10.14 38.61
C HIS A 485 -2.14 -10.43 38.65
N GLY A 486 -1.30 -9.42 38.90
CA GLY A 486 0.16 -9.57 38.89
C GLY A 486 0.75 -9.80 37.50
N VAL A 487 0.05 -9.38 36.45
CA VAL A 487 0.50 -9.46 35.06
C VAL A 487 1.09 -8.12 34.63
N ASP A 488 2.25 -8.15 33.99
CA ASP A 488 2.94 -6.94 33.52
C ASP A 488 2.54 -6.56 32.08
N ILE A 489 2.48 -5.26 31.78
CA ILE A 489 2.34 -4.77 30.40
C ILE A 489 3.71 -4.57 29.75
N LYS A 490 3.89 -5.16 28.56
CA LYS A 490 5.03 -4.93 27.69
C LYS A 490 4.63 -4.00 26.55
N HIS A 491 5.04 -2.74 26.62
CA HIS A 491 4.82 -1.79 25.53
C HIS A 491 5.66 -2.13 24.28
N THR A 492 5.03 -2.06 23.12
CA THR A 492 5.65 -2.29 21.81
C THR A 492 5.57 -1.04 20.94
N LYS A 493 6.29 -1.07 19.80
CA LYS A 493 5.98 -0.16 18.70
C LYS A 493 4.56 -0.40 18.18
N THR A 494 3.99 0.59 17.49
CA THR A 494 2.61 0.54 16.98
C THR A 494 2.46 -0.31 15.72
N SER A 495 3.57 -0.64 15.05
CA SER A 495 3.56 -1.53 13.88
C SER A 495 3.15 -2.97 14.23
N THR A 496 2.38 -3.61 13.34
CA THR A 496 1.95 -5.00 13.42
C THR A 496 3.12 -5.96 13.63
N ALA A 497 4.19 -5.84 12.83
CA ALA A 497 5.38 -6.67 12.94
C ALA A 497 6.04 -6.60 14.33
N ALA A 498 6.05 -5.43 14.97
CA ALA A 498 6.63 -5.27 16.31
C ALA A 498 5.79 -5.95 17.39
N LEU A 499 4.46 -5.90 17.27
CA LEU A 499 3.57 -6.59 18.20
C LEU A 499 3.68 -8.11 18.05
N MET A 500 3.71 -8.63 16.82
CA MET A 500 3.96 -10.06 16.54
C MET A 500 5.33 -10.54 17.05
N ALA A 501 6.38 -9.72 16.86
CA ALA A 501 7.70 -10.03 17.39
C ALA A 501 7.72 -10.04 18.93
N ALA A 502 6.99 -9.13 19.59
CA ALA A 502 6.85 -9.12 21.04
C ALA A 502 6.04 -10.33 21.54
N ALA A 503 5.00 -10.73 20.82
CA ALA A 503 4.19 -11.91 21.07
C ALA A 503 4.95 -13.23 20.92
N SER A 504 6.11 -13.22 20.25
CA SER A 504 6.99 -14.39 20.13
C SER A 504 7.91 -14.58 21.36
N ASP A 505 7.92 -13.63 22.30
CA ASP A 505 8.67 -13.74 23.56
C ASP A 505 7.99 -14.75 24.50
N PRO A 506 8.69 -15.77 25.03
CA PRO A 506 8.09 -16.81 25.87
C PRO A 506 7.34 -16.33 27.11
N GLY A 507 7.61 -15.12 27.62
CA GLY A 507 6.87 -14.54 28.75
C GLY A 507 5.54 -13.90 28.38
N VAL A 508 5.29 -13.64 27.09
CA VAL A 508 4.07 -12.97 26.62
C VAL A 508 2.98 -14.01 26.35
N GLY A 509 1.89 -13.94 27.12
CA GLY A 509 0.77 -14.87 27.01
C GLY A 509 -0.38 -14.37 26.13
N PHE A 510 -0.41 -13.08 25.83
CA PHE A 510 -1.43 -12.42 25.03
C PHE A 510 -0.89 -11.11 24.45
N ALA A 511 -1.36 -10.71 23.27
CA ALA A 511 -1.11 -9.37 22.76
C ALA A 511 -2.35 -8.79 22.06
N ALA A 512 -2.52 -7.47 22.15
CA ALA A 512 -3.67 -6.77 21.57
C ALA A 512 -3.22 -5.48 20.90
N SER A 513 -3.74 -5.23 19.69
CA SER A 513 -3.51 -4.01 18.93
C SER A 513 -4.51 -2.91 19.30
N GLY A 514 -4.40 -1.76 18.62
CA GLY A 514 -5.32 -0.63 18.81
C GLY A 514 -6.59 -0.69 17.93
N ASP A 515 -6.68 -1.65 17.02
CA ASP A 515 -7.61 -1.69 15.88
C ASP A 515 -8.32 -3.05 15.73
N GLY A 516 -8.49 -3.79 16.84
CA GLY A 516 -9.23 -5.06 16.87
C GLY A 516 -8.42 -6.30 16.47
N GLY A 517 -7.10 -6.20 16.38
CA GLY A 517 -6.18 -7.32 16.18
C GLY A 517 -5.74 -7.93 17.51
N TYR A 518 -5.87 -9.25 17.65
CA TYR A 518 -5.52 -9.96 18.88
C TYR A 518 -4.64 -11.16 18.58
N ILE A 519 -3.66 -11.41 19.45
CA ILE A 519 -2.66 -12.47 19.30
C ILE A 519 -2.73 -13.41 20.50
N LEU A 520 -2.76 -14.71 20.21
CA LEU A 520 -2.64 -15.79 21.19
C LEU A 520 -1.33 -16.52 20.95
N PRO A 521 -0.21 -16.09 21.57
CA PRO A 521 1.12 -16.68 21.39
C PRO A 521 1.19 -18.20 21.48
N GLY A 522 0.41 -18.79 22.42
CA GLY A 522 0.32 -20.24 22.61
C GLY A 522 -0.26 -21.00 21.39
N PHE A 523 -1.00 -20.31 20.53
CA PHE A 523 -1.53 -20.85 19.27
C PHE A 523 -0.71 -20.35 18.07
N LEU A 524 -0.70 -19.03 17.86
CA LEU A 524 -0.08 -18.35 16.73
C LEU A 524 0.39 -16.97 17.21
N PRO A 525 1.69 -16.62 17.10
CA PRO A 525 2.20 -15.29 17.48
C PRO A 525 1.88 -14.21 16.42
N ALA A 526 0.68 -14.26 15.85
CA ALA A 526 0.16 -13.31 14.85
C ALA A 526 -1.34 -13.07 15.07
N TYR A 527 -1.88 -12.06 14.40
CA TYR A 527 -3.31 -11.75 14.49
C TYR A 527 -4.16 -12.90 14.00
N ASP A 528 -5.22 -13.20 14.77
CA ASP A 528 -6.18 -14.22 14.43
C ASP A 528 -7.53 -13.94 15.12
N ALA A 529 -8.47 -13.36 14.37
CA ALA A 529 -9.80 -13.02 14.87
C ALA A 529 -10.59 -14.26 15.29
N GLY A 530 -10.40 -15.39 14.59
CA GLY A 530 -11.06 -16.64 14.91
C GLY A 530 -10.58 -17.21 16.24
N ALA A 531 -9.27 -17.23 16.44
CA ALA A 531 -8.68 -17.68 17.69
C ALA A 531 -9.04 -16.76 18.86
N ALA A 532 -9.02 -15.44 18.65
CA ALA A 532 -9.42 -14.45 19.64
C ALA A 532 -10.88 -14.62 20.07
N LEU A 533 -11.80 -14.84 19.13
CA LEU A 533 -13.20 -15.11 19.43
C LEU A 533 -13.35 -16.39 20.25
N VAL A 534 -12.69 -17.48 19.86
CA VAL A 534 -12.75 -18.75 20.60
C VAL A 534 -12.21 -18.59 22.02
N LYS A 535 -11.10 -17.85 22.20
CA LYS A 535 -10.55 -17.56 23.53
C LYS A 535 -11.49 -16.69 24.36
N LEU A 536 -12.14 -15.70 23.76
CA LEU A 536 -13.13 -14.87 24.46
C LEU A 536 -14.29 -15.71 25.00
N LEU A 537 -14.82 -16.65 24.20
CA LEU A 537 -15.90 -17.53 24.64
C LEU A 537 -15.47 -18.42 25.81
N GLU A 538 -14.25 -18.96 25.77
CA GLU A 538 -13.68 -19.69 26.90
C GLU A 538 -13.59 -18.82 28.16
N LEU A 539 -13.05 -17.60 28.05
CA LEU A 539 -12.90 -16.69 29.19
C LEU A 539 -14.25 -16.29 29.80
N LEU A 540 -15.25 -15.97 28.97
CA LEU A 540 -16.60 -15.65 29.43
C LEU A 540 -17.25 -16.84 30.14
N ALA A 541 -17.02 -18.07 29.66
CA ALA A 541 -17.53 -19.27 30.29
C ALA A 541 -16.83 -19.61 31.60
N LEU A 542 -15.51 -19.39 31.69
CA LEU A 542 -14.73 -19.61 32.93
C LEU A 542 -15.11 -18.63 34.04
N GLU A 543 -15.37 -17.37 33.69
CA GLU A 543 -15.78 -16.31 34.61
C GLU A 543 -17.30 -16.28 34.89
N ASP A 544 -18.08 -17.12 34.20
CA ASP A 544 -19.55 -17.16 34.26
C ASP A 544 -20.18 -15.76 34.13
N THR A 545 -19.74 -15.01 33.11
CA THR A 545 -20.07 -13.60 32.90
C THR A 545 -20.53 -13.30 31.48
N THR A 546 -21.08 -12.11 31.26
CA THR A 546 -21.47 -11.62 29.93
C THR A 546 -20.55 -10.52 29.44
N LEU A 547 -20.52 -10.31 28.13
CA LEU A 547 -19.65 -9.28 27.55
C LEU A 547 -20.07 -7.87 27.99
N SER A 548 -21.38 -7.59 28.13
CA SER A 548 -21.83 -6.29 28.62
C SER A 548 -21.41 -6.05 30.07
N ALA A 549 -21.48 -7.06 30.95
CA ALA A 549 -21.05 -6.94 32.34
C ALA A 549 -19.54 -6.66 32.45
N VAL A 550 -18.73 -7.32 31.60
CA VAL A 550 -17.29 -7.03 31.49
C VAL A 550 -17.08 -5.58 31.05
N ARG A 551 -17.74 -5.14 29.97
CA ARG A 551 -17.63 -3.76 29.46
C ARG A 551 -18.01 -2.72 30.52
N GLU A 552 -19.11 -2.93 31.25
CA GLU A 552 -19.57 -2.00 32.29
C GLU A 552 -18.63 -1.91 33.49
N SER A 553 -17.81 -2.94 33.72
CA SER A 553 -16.80 -2.96 34.77
C SER A 553 -15.48 -2.26 34.39
N LEU A 554 -15.31 -1.89 33.12
CA LEU A 554 -14.06 -1.31 32.62
C LEU A 554 -13.83 0.10 33.16
N PRO A 555 -12.56 0.47 33.44
CA PRO A 555 -12.21 1.85 33.73
C PRO A 555 -12.49 2.73 32.51
N ARG A 556 -12.85 4.00 32.77
CA ARG A 556 -13.03 4.98 31.70
C ARG A 556 -11.67 5.51 31.25
N THR A 557 -11.43 5.46 29.95
CA THR A 557 -10.23 6.01 29.30
C THR A 557 -10.59 7.27 28.52
N HIS A 558 -9.65 8.20 28.45
CA HIS A 558 -9.86 9.47 27.75
C HIS A 558 -8.65 9.75 26.85
N LEU A 559 -8.70 9.17 25.65
CA LEU A 559 -7.71 9.37 24.62
C LEU A 559 -8.17 10.42 23.60
N ALA A 560 -7.23 11.24 23.15
CA ALA A 560 -7.40 12.15 22.02
C ALA A 560 -6.33 11.85 20.97
N HIS A 561 -6.71 11.95 19.70
CA HIS A 561 -5.82 11.78 18.55
C HIS A 561 -5.93 12.99 17.63
N GLU A 562 -4.79 13.55 17.27
CA GLU A 562 -4.66 14.68 16.35
C GLU A 562 -3.54 14.40 15.33
N THR A 563 -3.60 15.03 14.17
CA THR A 563 -2.55 14.94 13.14
C THR A 563 -1.96 16.30 12.84
N VAL A 564 -0.63 16.35 12.67
CA VAL A 564 0.08 17.57 12.23
C VAL A 564 0.92 17.29 10.99
N VAL A 565 0.67 18.04 9.92
CA VAL A 565 1.48 17.97 8.68
C VAL A 565 2.94 18.24 9.04
N THR A 566 3.79 17.28 8.73
CA THR A 566 5.22 17.25 9.05
C THR A 566 5.98 16.74 7.83
N PRO A 567 6.64 17.63 7.06
CA PRO A 567 7.45 17.20 5.92
C PRO A 567 8.47 16.13 6.29
N TRP A 568 8.75 15.22 5.36
CA TRP A 568 9.59 14.04 5.58
C TRP A 568 10.95 14.36 6.18
N GLU A 569 11.62 15.36 5.62
CA GLU A 569 12.93 15.84 6.05
C GLU A 569 12.91 16.50 7.43
N GLN A 570 11.73 16.94 7.90
CA GLN A 570 11.56 17.63 9.17
C GLN A 570 11.09 16.71 10.32
N LYS A 571 10.63 15.48 10.03
CA LYS A 571 10.22 14.52 11.07
C LYS A 571 11.31 14.31 12.14
N GLY A 572 12.56 14.17 11.70
CA GLY A 572 13.70 14.02 12.62
C GLY A 572 13.99 15.27 13.46
N LEU A 573 13.75 16.47 12.93
CA LEU A 573 13.87 17.73 13.68
C LEU A 573 12.80 17.79 14.77
N VAL A 574 11.54 17.53 14.43
CA VAL A 574 10.42 17.53 15.37
C VAL A 574 10.69 16.60 16.55
N MET A 575 11.11 15.37 16.29
CA MET A 575 11.42 14.40 17.35
C MET A 575 12.54 14.89 18.28
N ARG A 576 13.65 15.41 17.74
CA ARG A 576 14.75 15.97 18.56
C ARG A 576 14.28 17.13 19.42
N THR A 577 13.52 18.05 18.85
CA THR A 577 13.00 19.22 19.57
C THR A 577 12.05 18.82 20.68
N LEU A 578 11.17 17.83 20.47
CA LEU A 578 10.28 17.34 21.53
C LEU A 578 11.05 16.71 22.69
N VAL A 579 12.11 15.94 22.41
CA VAL A 579 13.00 15.39 23.46
C VAL A 579 13.70 16.52 24.22
N GLU A 580 14.18 17.55 23.51
CA GLU A 580 14.88 18.67 24.13
C GLU A 580 13.99 19.55 25.02
N LEU A 581 12.76 19.80 24.59
CA LEU A 581 11.77 20.60 25.32
C LEU A 581 11.15 19.86 26.52
N SER A 582 11.39 18.56 26.64
CA SER A 582 10.78 17.70 27.66
C SER A 582 11.80 17.06 28.60
N LYS A 583 13.01 17.63 28.71
CA LYS A 583 14.12 17.09 29.53
C LYS A 583 13.81 17.03 31.03
N ASP A 584 12.87 17.84 31.50
CA ASP A 584 12.38 17.90 32.87
C ASP A 584 11.32 16.82 33.17
N ARG A 585 10.91 16.05 32.15
CA ARG A 585 9.88 15.01 32.25
C ARG A 585 10.44 13.62 31.96
N ARG A 586 9.73 12.60 32.42
CA ARG A 586 10.03 11.22 32.06
C ARG A 586 9.57 10.97 30.62
N LEU A 587 10.42 10.32 29.84
CA LEU A 587 10.20 10.01 28.43
C LEU A 587 10.23 8.50 28.20
N GLU A 588 9.39 8.03 27.27
CA GLU A 588 9.52 6.70 26.67
C GLU A 588 9.73 6.85 25.16
N LEU A 589 10.78 6.22 24.65
CA LEU A 589 11.26 6.36 23.26
C LEU A 589 11.11 5.03 22.49
N ILE A 590 10.02 4.31 22.74
CA ILE A 590 9.75 3.01 22.12
C ILE A 590 9.43 3.20 20.63
N ASP A 591 8.52 4.13 20.33
CA ASP A 591 8.09 4.46 18.98
C ASP A 591 7.69 5.94 18.91
N GLY A 592 8.60 6.79 18.43
CA GLY A 592 8.45 8.24 18.58
C GLY A 592 8.82 8.73 20.00
N VAL A 593 8.11 9.75 20.49
CA VAL A 593 8.40 10.40 21.78
C VAL A 593 7.13 10.41 22.64
N LYS A 594 7.06 9.55 23.66
CA LYS A 594 6.03 9.58 24.71
C LYS A 594 6.53 10.42 25.89
N VAL A 595 5.83 11.49 26.22
CA VAL A 595 6.09 12.38 27.36
C VAL A 595 5.05 12.08 28.44
N LEU A 596 5.50 11.68 29.62
CA LEU A 596 4.63 11.45 30.78
C LEU A 596 4.36 12.78 31.50
N HIS A 597 3.10 13.02 31.81
CA HIS A 597 2.58 14.12 32.64
C HIS A 597 2.01 13.54 33.94
N ASP A 598 1.72 14.40 34.91
CA ASP A 598 1.21 13.94 36.21
C ASP A 598 -0.17 13.27 36.09
N ASP A 599 -1.02 13.78 35.19
CA ASP A 599 -2.41 13.32 34.97
C ASP A 599 -2.62 12.71 33.56
N GLY A 600 -1.57 12.15 32.94
CA GLY A 600 -1.66 11.50 31.63
C GLY A 600 -0.37 11.50 30.83
N TRP A 601 -0.45 11.35 29.52
CA TRP A 601 0.74 11.32 28.66
C TRP A 601 0.44 11.87 27.26
N VAL A 602 1.49 12.22 26.51
CA VAL A 602 1.41 12.54 25.08
C VAL A 602 2.40 11.72 24.30
N LEU A 603 1.98 11.13 23.20
CA LEU A 603 2.85 10.44 22.25
C LEU A 603 2.84 11.18 20.92
N ALA A 604 4.02 11.64 20.51
CA ALA A 604 4.26 12.11 19.15
C ALA A 604 4.90 10.99 18.31
N LEU A 605 4.16 10.50 17.33
CA LEU A 605 4.54 9.37 16.48
C LEU A 605 4.58 9.83 15.01
N PRO A 606 5.76 9.91 14.38
CA PRO A 606 5.86 10.25 12.96
C PRO A 606 5.29 9.11 12.10
N ASP A 607 4.45 9.44 11.12
CA ASP A 607 3.88 8.43 10.23
C ASP A 607 4.97 7.85 9.28
N PRO A 608 5.00 6.54 9.00
CA PRO A 608 6.02 5.95 8.12
C PRO A 608 5.76 6.15 6.62
N GLU A 609 4.52 6.46 6.20
CA GLU A 609 4.06 6.49 4.79
C GLU A 609 3.48 7.85 4.35
N GLU A 610 3.12 8.72 5.28
CA GLU A 610 2.52 10.03 5.03
C GLU A 610 3.33 11.17 5.66
N PRO A 611 3.34 12.40 5.09
CA PRO A 611 4.04 13.55 5.64
C PRO A 611 3.29 14.16 6.84
N VAL A 612 2.94 13.35 7.83
CA VAL A 612 2.25 13.75 9.06
C VAL A 612 2.94 13.15 10.30
N THR A 613 2.67 13.75 11.45
CA THR A 613 2.98 13.20 12.78
C THR A 613 1.65 13.05 13.53
N HIS A 614 1.38 11.86 14.05
CA HIS A 614 0.25 11.58 14.92
C HIS A 614 0.55 11.99 16.35
N ILE A 615 -0.39 12.67 16.99
CA ILE A 615 -0.32 13.09 18.39
C ILE A 615 -1.45 12.39 19.14
N TRP A 616 -1.07 11.44 19.99
CA TRP A 616 -1.98 10.80 20.93
C TRP A 616 -1.81 11.43 22.30
N ALA A 617 -2.89 11.67 23.03
CA ALA A 617 -2.81 12.14 24.39
C ALA A 617 -3.85 11.44 25.27
N GLU A 618 -3.43 11.02 26.46
CA GLU A 618 -4.31 10.59 27.54
C GLU A 618 -4.40 11.71 28.58
N GLY A 619 -5.59 11.89 29.16
CA GLY A 619 -5.82 12.85 30.24
C GLY A 619 -6.88 12.36 31.22
N ALA A 620 -7.07 13.10 32.32
CA ALA A 620 -8.07 12.79 33.34
C ALA A 620 -9.53 12.84 32.82
N ASP A 621 -9.77 13.58 31.74
CA ASP A 621 -11.06 13.68 31.05
C ASP A 621 -10.88 13.97 29.54
N GLY A 622 -11.95 13.83 28.75
CA GLY A 622 -11.90 14.08 27.31
C GLY A 622 -11.45 15.50 26.91
N PRO A 623 -11.88 16.58 27.60
CA PRO A 623 -11.38 17.93 27.36
C PRO A 623 -9.88 18.11 27.63
N SER A 624 -9.36 17.58 28.73
CA SER A 624 -7.94 17.66 29.10
C SER A 624 -7.06 16.91 28.11
N ALA A 625 -7.43 15.69 27.73
CA ALA A 625 -6.75 14.90 26.70
C ALA A 625 -6.64 15.67 25.38
N ARG A 626 -7.74 16.25 24.90
CA ARG A 626 -7.76 17.06 23.66
C ARG A 626 -6.92 18.34 23.80
N SER A 627 -7.03 19.05 24.91
CA SER A 627 -6.25 20.26 25.17
C SER A 627 -4.75 19.97 25.11
N LEU A 628 -4.34 18.84 25.71
CA LEU A 628 -2.96 18.39 25.76
C LEU A 628 -2.45 17.98 24.37
N ALA A 629 -3.22 17.22 23.58
CA ALA A 629 -2.87 16.89 22.19
C ALA A 629 -2.69 18.15 21.34
N GLN A 630 -3.64 19.11 21.43
CA GLN A 630 -3.59 20.36 20.67
C GLN A 630 -2.43 21.26 21.07
N GLU A 631 -2.00 21.22 22.34
CA GLU A 631 -0.81 21.92 22.78
C GLU A 631 0.43 21.43 22.03
N TYR A 632 0.61 20.11 21.93
CA TYR A 632 1.73 19.51 21.20
C TYR A 632 1.66 19.78 19.70
N VAL A 633 0.46 19.74 19.10
CA VAL A 633 0.26 20.16 17.70
C VAL A 633 0.73 21.60 17.49
N ARG A 634 0.40 22.52 18.41
CA ARG A 634 0.86 23.92 18.32
C ARG A 634 2.38 24.04 18.44
N ARG A 635 3.00 23.31 19.38
CA ARG A 635 4.46 23.28 19.55
C ARG A 635 5.16 22.79 18.28
N ILE A 636 4.69 21.68 17.70
CA ILE A 636 5.25 21.12 16.46
C ILE A 636 5.11 22.12 15.30
N ARG A 637 3.93 22.74 15.14
CA ARG A 637 3.73 23.78 14.12
C ARG A 637 4.66 24.99 14.30
N GLN A 638 5.04 25.33 15.53
CA GLN A 638 6.01 26.40 15.79
C GLN A 638 7.44 25.98 15.44
N THR A 639 7.80 24.70 15.62
CA THR A 639 9.11 24.16 15.23
C THR A 639 9.29 24.06 13.72
N LEU A 640 8.20 23.85 12.97
CA LEU A 640 8.20 23.74 11.50
C LEU A 640 8.18 25.10 10.77
N ARG A 641 8.04 26.20 11.51
CA ARG A 641 8.11 27.59 11.00
C ARG A 641 9.52 28.14 11.18
#